data_AF-A0ABD3FQ09-F1
#
_entry.id   AF-A0ABD3FQ09-F1
#
_cell.length_a   1.000
_cell.length_b   1.000
_cell.length_c   1.000
_cell.angle_alpha   90.00
_cell.angle_beta   90.00
_cell.angle_gamma   90.00
#
_symmetry.space_group_name_H-M   'P 1'
#
loop_
_entity.id
_entity.type
_entity.pdbx_description
1 polymer ?
#
loop_
_entity_poly.entity_id
_entity_poly.type
_entity_poly.pdbx_seq_one_letter_code
_entity_poly.pdbx_strand_id
1 'polypeptide(L)'
;MGYDQRGYGQRGDYNSSYEYDRRGSFGGDSNSSSSSRDLHRRDDHGNYNRDNDYRSQGALYNGNNGYGDRSSSGSYGGSRQEYDGRSYNSGRGDQGNNNYGNDDRSRDYGGGSRGNYDYTSSRYDQGRSSGSYEQRSYEGGQSSGYGEGSYARHYDDNSRNSHNYNRQDNRNARGGNDDRNHRGNTYGGSLDSTPRDNRGYSGNGSSSSRSNNYDNSDSRDNRGYANSESRDSRGYGGNGNSRYRGSEDRQSRCFGNSRDNNTGDRGRGYRFNGGGSRYGGGGEGFGGGRAERSSGVGEIDGCGYESIENTTMDPRLQDLWTGRVPPLEINDEDPDLQSETKICRRPGFGKEGKTQSMRVNYFSISLDKAPVEIFKYHVDVVRSPRPDERTEPQGGENPTFKGDQTSEAPRVERPLSRSVVRKVINAALQQYQAHLGGIRVVHDGMSALYSPQKFEWNNRDFPDVNLDGDGDGSQHRGSRGPPTFIVKMKVAETIAVGSVEDHYNNPDENVMPILQALDIVARHLGAQRLISVGRNFFAMKKTHELKGGKELCWGYHQAIRVAEKKLLMNVDQAATVFYEPGELMKLVLAVLNSRSPTEVRNLSEREMRNLARALRKLEVVPTHRKDRKRPIFGISPDRADQTKVDIKGETMSVADYFAKKYNVYLRYPNLPLVNVGSKKTGRENWLPIELCEVAPGQRCPNINDLDTAEIIRQTSQPPSVRQENILSQIRQAGFENDPYLEAFGMKVGQNFETTDVRVLDPPDVQYANVSERPSRGQWNLKDKKFVCGAVLRNWGVVVDANVSPRDVKNFIGLMVDTASKCGLSMDCRNPPVIDRSVSHMEVEDLMKTCFDELEDRGNGSPQIIMVIKQDKGSVSYGRIKRMSDTVLGIPSQCVVAANLRKGNPQICANICLKMNMKLSGKNSVLREPLPLISTLPTIVIGADVEHPRSGMGSRPSIASVVASMDAYSGKYSGRVAAQKAANDIQQLPHMLRDLFLAFYQSINRQPQRVVYYRDGVSEGRFYDILQSEMRALRKTFKMLSDDYNPPVTFVVVNKRHHMRAFPVDPRDADRKGNVVPGTVLDRTVVNPHRFDFFLYGHSGIQGTSVPCHYTVLHDENEMSADEVQRLTYHLGYTFARCTRSVSFVTPAYYAHLAAGRARFFLYEGSSDTASMSTNVSISSSFDFAGLHKNMLDCMFYV
;
A
#
# COMPACT_ATOMS: atom_id res chain seq x y z
N MET A 1 2.70 35.18 -51.55
CA MET A 1 3.19 34.09 -52.42
C MET A 1 3.11 32.79 -51.62
N GLY A 2 2.38 31.74 -51.98
CA GLY A 2 1.31 31.67 -52.99
C GLY A 2 0.94 30.23 -53.38
N TYR A 3 -0.37 29.95 -53.46
CA TYR A 3 -1.05 28.99 -54.36
C TYR A 3 -0.76 27.46 -54.24
N ASP A 4 -1.68 26.52 -54.49
CA ASP A 4 -3.17 26.45 -54.59
C ASP A 4 -3.55 24.93 -54.45
N GLN A 5 -4.76 24.35 -54.47
CA GLN A 5 -6.14 24.74 -54.82
C GLN A 5 -7.14 24.29 -53.71
N ARG A 6 -8.25 25.01 -53.44
CA ARG A 6 -9.65 24.88 -53.96
C ARG A 6 -10.31 23.49 -53.84
N GLY A 7 -11.58 23.37 -53.46
CA GLY A 7 -12.49 24.38 -52.88
C GLY A 7 -14.00 24.07 -52.98
N TYR A 8 -14.80 24.80 -52.18
CA TYR A 8 -16.20 25.24 -52.32
C TYR A 8 -17.32 24.26 -52.74
N GLY A 9 -18.56 24.33 -52.22
CA GLY A 9 -19.24 25.27 -51.27
C GLY A 9 -20.73 24.83 -51.15
N GLN A 10 -21.74 25.64 -50.84
CA GLN A 10 -21.99 26.72 -49.86
C GLN A 10 -23.50 27.10 -50.01
N ARG A 11 -24.22 27.43 -48.92
CA ARG A 11 -25.68 27.82 -48.88
C ARG A 11 -26.63 26.63 -49.16
N GLY A 12 -27.88 26.57 -48.68
CA GLY A 12 -28.68 27.46 -47.84
C GLY A 12 -30.17 27.01 -47.85
N ASP A 13 -31.14 27.44 -47.03
CA ASP A 13 -31.19 28.31 -45.82
C ASP A 13 -32.54 28.01 -45.07
N TYR A 14 -33.09 28.94 -44.27
CA TYR A 14 -34.45 28.97 -43.68
C TYR A 14 -34.84 28.05 -42.49
N ASN A 15 -34.59 28.55 -41.28
CA ASN A 15 -35.55 29.06 -40.27
C ASN A 15 -36.92 28.35 -39.99
N SER A 16 -37.33 28.44 -38.71
CA SER A 16 -38.68 28.17 -38.14
C SER A 16 -39.10 26.69 -37.98
N SER A 17 -39.90 26.24 -37.00
CA SER A 17 -40.16 26.59 -35.57
C SER A 17 -41.48 25.91 -35.14
N TYR A 18 -41.68 25.66 -33.83
CA TYR A 18 -42.94 25.17 -33.21
C TYR A 18 -43.40 23.74 -33.59
N GLU A 19 -44.23 23.03 -32.82
CA GLU A 19 -44.34 22.83 -31.36
C GLU A 19 -45.38 21.70 -31.11
N TYR A 20 -45.32 21.00 -29.97
CA TYR A 20 -46.47 20.29 -29.33
C TYR A 20 -47.15 19.11 -30.11
N ASP A 21 -47.84 18.13 -29.50
CA ASP A 21 -47.80 17.58 -28.12
C ASP A 21 -48.33 16.11 -28.08
N ARG A 22 -48.11 15.43 -26.94
CA ARG A 22 -48.93 14.36 -26.29
C ARG A 22 -49.51 13.14 -27.04
N ARG A 23 -49.02 11.97 -26.57
CA ARG A 23 -49.76 10.83 -25.93
C ARG A 23 -50.50 9.76 -26.75
N GLY A 24 -50.47 8.54 -26.19
CA GLY A 24 -51.15 7.30 -26.63
C GLY A 24 -50.12 6.18 -26.85
N SER A 25 -49.73 5.31 -25.89
CA SER A 25 -50.27 4.85 -24.60
C SER A 25 -51.30 3.70 -24.69
N PHE A 26 -50.85 2.49 -24.28
CA PHE A 26 -51.56 1.18 -24.32
C PHE A 26 -51.93 0.69 -25.74
N GLY A 27 -51.97 -0.60 -26.08
CA GLY A 27 -51.53 -1.88 -25.49
C GLY A 27 -51.46 -2.89 -26.68
N GLY A 28 -50.98 -4.12 -26.64
CA GLY A 28 -50.82 -5.14 -25.60
C GLY A 28 -51.04 -6.51 -26.27
N ASP A 29 -50.28 -7.53 -25.88
CA ASP A 29 -50.54 -8.97 -26.00
C ASP A 29 -50.80 -9.66 -27.37
N SER A 30 -49.80 -10.45 -27.75
CA SER A 30 -49.88 -11.93 -27.95
C SER A 30 -49.98 -12.56 -29.35
N ASN A 31 -49.42 -13.79 -29.39
CA ASN A 31 -49.45 -14.82 -30.44
C ASN A 31 -48.68 -14.49 -31.75
N SER A 32 -47.80 -15.32 -32.31
CA SER A 32 -47.66 -16.79 -32.42
C SER A 32 -48.67 -17.45 -33.37
N SER A 33 -48.32 -18.42 -34.23
CA SER A 33 -46.99 -18.88 -34.71
C SER A 33 -47.15 -19.87 -35.88
N SER A 34 -46.03 -20.15 -36.56
CA SER A 34 -45.71 -21.43 -37.23
C SER A 34 -46.32 -21.80 -38.60
N SER A 35 -45.68 -22.82 -39.20
CA SER A 35 -46.06 -23.62 -40.37
C SER A 35 -45.81 -23.01 -41.78
N SER A 36 -45.39 -23.76 -42.81
CA SER A 36 -44.72 -25.09 -42.87
C SER A 36 -44.33 -25.46 -44.32
N ARG A 37 -43.38 -26.41 -44.49
CA ARG A 37 -43.22 -27.34 -45.65
C ARG A 37 -42.79 -26.74 -47.01
N ASP A 38 -42.27 -27.51 -47.97
CA ASP A 38 -41.26 -28.60 -47.90
C ASP A 38 -40.72 -28.98 -49.31
N LEU A 39 -39.60 -29.72 -49.33
CA LEU A 39 -39.16 -30.68 -50.37
C LEU A 39 -38.91 -30.28 -51.86
N HIS A 40 -37.62 -30.31 -52.23
CA HIS A 40 -37.02 -31.11 -53.35
C HIS A 40 -37.12 -30.63 -54.84
N ARG A 41 -35.99 -30.35 -55.53
CA ARG A 41 -35.13 -31.23 -56.40
C ARG A 41 -35.54 -31.21 -57.90
N ARG A 42 -34.67 -31.25 -58.93
CA ARG A 42 -33.17 -31.20 -59.07
C ARG A 42 -32.76 -31.12 -60.56
N ASP A 43 -31.46 -30.85 -60.83
CA ASP A 43 -30.65 -31.23 -62.04
C ASP A 43 -31.09 -30.58 -63.42
N ASP A 44 -30.25 -30.33 -64.46
CA ASP A 44 -28.79 -30.52 -64.66
C ASP A 44 -28.09 -29.70 -65.82
N HIS A 45 -26.75 -29.72 -65.85
CA HIS A 45 -25.75 -29.69 -66.97
C HIS A 45 -25.51 -28.49 -67.96
N GLY A 46 -24.34 -27.82 -67.81
CA GLY A 46 -23.22 -27.68 -68.80
C GLY A 46 -23.27 -26.74 -70.04
N ASN A 47 -22.17 -26.39 -70.76
CA ASN A 47 -20.70 -26.35 -70.48
C ASN A 47 -19.90 -25.60 -71.61
N TYR A 48 -18.59 -25.36 -71.41
CA TYR A 48 -17.53 -24.89 -72.38
C TYR A 48 -17.54 -23.40 -72.80
N ASN A 49 -16.43 -22.70 -73.11
CA ASN A 49 -14.95 -22.89 -73.19
C ASN A 49 -14.30 -21.46 -73.08
N ARG A 50 -13.00 -21.10 -73.00
CA ARG A 50 -11.59 -21.62 -72.94
C ARG A 50 -10.72 -20.44 -72.37
N ASP A 51 -9.39 -20.28 -72.24
CA ASP A 51 -8.05 -20.92 -72.43
C ASP A 51 -7.03 -20.01 -71.65
N ASN A 52 -5.71 -20.21 -71.42
CA ASN A 52 -4.70 -21.29 -71.51
C ASN A 52 -3.46 -20.87 -70.66
N ASP A 53 -2.69 -21.84 -70.11
CA ASP A 53 -1.23 -21.87 -69.77
C ASP A 53 -0.51 -20.74 -68.94
N TYR A 54 0.61 -20.95 -68.21
CA TYR A 54 1.63 -22.03 -68.11
C TYR A 54 2.15 -22.27 -66.64
N ARG A 55 3.00 -23.32 -66.45
CA ARG A 55 3.61 -23.97 -65.23
C ARG A 55 4.44 -23.06 -64.25
N SER A 56 4.92 -23.44 -63.04
CA SER A 56 5.46 -24.74 -62.49
C SER A 56 5.43 -24.93 -60.92
N GLN A 57 6.40 -25.61 -60.28
CA GLN A 57 6.40 -26.27 -58.92
C GLN A 57 7.82 -26.25 -58.25
N GLY A 58 8.12 -26.65 -56.99
CA GLY A 58 7.36 -27.12 -55.79
C GLY A 58 8.22 -27.93 -54.76
N ALA A 59 7.73 -28.20 -53.52
CA ALA A 59 8.30 -29.10 -52.45
C ALA A 59 9.65 -28.66 -51.77
N LEU A 60 10.31 -29.34 -50.78
CA LEU A 60 9.96 -29.84 -49.40
C LEU A 60 11.25 -30.10 -48.53
N TYR A 61 11.10 -30.38 -47.22
CA TYR A 61 12.00 -31.14 -46.29
C TYR A 61 13.24 -30.56 -45.54
N ASN A 62 13.49 -31.22 -44.38
CA ASN A 62 14.55 -31.19 -43.34
C ASN A 62 16.03 -30.93 -43.71
N GLY A 63 16.84 -30.53 -42.71
CA GLY A 63 18.30 -30.77 -42.66
C GLY A 63 19.00 -30.22 -41.40
N ASN A 64 20.03 -30.90 -40.88
CA ASN A 64 20.77 -30.52 -39.65
C ASN A 64 22.31 -30.52 -39.88
N ASN A 65 23.07 -29.91 -38.95
CA ASN A 65 24.56 -29.90 -38.81
C ASN A 65 25.41 -28.90 -39.64
N GLY A 66 26.52 -28.43 -39.05
CA GLY A 66 27.62 -27.75 -39.75
C GLY A 66 28.52 -26.84 -38.89
N TYR A 67 29.70 -27.31 -38.46
CA TYR A 67 30.75 -26.51 -37.80
C TYR A 67 31.54 -25.63 -38.79
N GLY A 68 32.27 -24.59 -38.35
CA GLY A 68 33.45 -24.11 -39.13
C GLY A 68 33.97 -22.68 -38.91
N ASP A 69 34.95 -22.55 -38.00
CA ASP A 69 35.90 -21.45 -37.74
C ASP A 69 36.39 -20.46 -38.86
N ARG A 70 36.70 -19.23 -38.43
CA ARG A 70 37.91 -18.38 -38.75
C ARG A 70 38.16 -17.64 -40.10
N SER A 71 37.96 -16.31 -40.03
CA SER A 71 39.03 -15.26 -40.00
C SER A 71 39.64 -14.61 -41.27
N SER A 72 40.13 -13.37 -41.08
CA SER A 72 41.04 -12.55 -41.94
C SER A 72 40.43 -11.95 -43.24
N SER A 73 40.77 -10.74 -43.73
CA SER A 73 41.73 -9.66 -43.33
C SER A 73 41.02 -8.27 -43.45
N GLY A 74 41.52 -7.09 -43.04
CA GLY A 74 42.71 -6.31 -43.48
C GLY A 74 42.31 -5.23 -44.51
N SER A 75 42.77 -3.96 -44.51
CA SER A 75 43.75 -3.21 -43.69
C SER A 75 43.62 -1.66 -43.91
N TYR A 76 44.55 -0.86 -43.36
CA TYR A 76 44.79 0.60 -43.51
C TYR A 76 43.86 1.60 -42.78
N GLY A 77 44.34 2.71 -42.19
CA GLY A 77 45.74 3.10 -41.88
C GLY A 77 45.97 4.58 -41.48
N GLY A 78 46.85 4.82 -40.48
CA GLY A 78 47.57 6.10 -40.19
C GLY A 78 46.83 7.18 -39.34
N SER A 79 47.37 7.88 -38.31
CA SER A 79 48.72 8.39 -37.90
C SER A 79 48.99 9.85 -38.33
N ARG A 80 49.49 10.83 -37.52
CA ARG A 80 49.88 10.94 -36.08
C ARG A 80 50.14 12.45 -35.74
N GLN A 81 50.67 12.75 -34.54
CA GLN A 81 51.35 14.00 -34.11
C GLN A 81 50.47 15.19 -33.65
N GLU A 82 50.90 16.18 -32.84
CA GLU A 82 51.82 16.41 -31.66
C GLU A 82 52.09 17.97 -31.60
N TYR A 83 52.56 18.71 -30.57
CA TYR A 83 53.08 18.52 -29.20
C TYR A 83 52.91 19.87 -28.39
N ASP A 84 52.86 19.85 -27.04
CA ASP A 84 53.01 21.00 -26.09
C ASP A 84 52.02 22.22 -26.15
N GLY A 85 51.93 23.14 -25.16
CA GLY A 85 52.46 23.18 -23.78
C GLY A 85 52.59 24.61 -23.16
N ARG A 86 52.55 24.72 -21.81
CA ARG A 86 53.02 25.87 -20.95
C ARG A 86 52.23 27.21 -21.00
N SER A 87 52.30 28.16 -20.05
CA SER A 87 52.67 28.19 -18.59
C SER A 87 52.30 29.57 -17.95
N TYR A 88 52.60 29.79 -16.65
CA TYR A 88 52.76 31.07 -15.91
C TYR A 88 51.46 31.82 -15.47
N ASN A 89 51.20 31.99 -14.16
CA ASN A 89 51.63 33.03 -13.16
C ASN A 89 50.64 34.21 -13.04
N SER A 90 50.53 34.97 -11.93
CA SER A 90 51.06 34.80 -10.55
C SER A 90 50.39 35.77 -9.56
N GLY A 91 50.20 35.33 -8.30
CA GLY A 91 50.04 36.20 -7.11
C GLY A 91 48.73 36.98 -6.96
N ARG A 92 48.55 37.82 -5.92
CA ARG A 92 49.05 37.76 -4.52
C ARG A 92 48.34 38.86 -3.69
N GLY A 93 47.82 38.53 -2.50
CA GLY A 93 47.49 39.52 -1.45
C GLY A 93 46.24 40.41 -1.66
N ASP A 94 45.81 41.21 -0.67
CA ASP A 94 46.10 41.11 0.78
C ASP A 94 45.12 41.95 1.67
N GLN A 95 45.10 41.66 2.98
CA GLN A 95 44.74 42.55 4.11
C GLN A 95 43.32 43.16 4.27
N GLY A 96 43.04 43.62 5.51
CA GLY A 96 41.83 44.36 5.93
C GLY A 96 40.64 43.48 6.36
N ASN A 97 40.52 42.94 7.58
CA ASN A 97 40.95 43.33 8.94
C ASN A 97 40.14 44.45 9.62
N ASN A 98 39.95 44.32 10.95
CA ASN A 98 39.29 45.19 11.93
C ASN A 98 37.74 45.29 11.92
N ASN A 99 37.06 45.54 13.06
CA ASN A 99 37.30 45.07 14.46
C ASN A 99 36.12 45.44 15.39
N TYR A 100 35.98 44.71 16.52
CA TYR A 100 35.14 45.00 17.72
C TYR A 100 33.62 45.23 17.48
N GLY A 101 32.72 44.95 18.42
CA GLY A 101 32.77 44.39 19.78
C GLY A 101 31.42 44.70 20.48
N ASN A 102 31.11 44.30 21.71
CA ASN A 102 31.59 43.23 22.59
C ASN A 102 30.55 43.09 23.75
N ASP A 103 30.73 42.11 24.64
CA ASP A 103 30.17 42.03 26.01
C ASP A 103 28.63 41.88 26.23
N ASP A 104 28.15 41.34 27.37
CA ASP A 104 28.55 40.17 28.19
C ASP A 104 27.43 39.84 29.23
N ARG A 105 27.59 38.76 30.02
CA ARG A 105 26.89 38.40 31.29
C ARG A 105 25.48 37.78 31.13
N SER A 106 25.23 36.52 31.49
CA SER A 106 25.12 35.86 32.83
C SER A 106 23.76 36.08 33.53
N ARG A 107 23.17 35.17 34.32
CA ARG A 107 23.54 33.81 34.80
C ARG A 107 22.28 33.04 35.32
N ASP A 108 22.44 31.74 35.60
CA ASP A 108 21.74 30.89 36.61
C ASP A 108 20.21 30.60 36.60
N TYR A 109 19.89 29.37 36.15
CA TYR A 109 19.12 28.28 36.80
C TYR A 109 17.89 28.49 37.73
N GLY A 110 16.82 27.73 37.42
CA GLY A 110 15.69 27.33 38.28
C GLY A 110 14.35 27.34 37.51
N GLY A 111 13.45 26.33 37.50
CA GLY A 111 13.29 25.09 38.29
C GLY A 111 12.11 25.21 39.27
N GLY A 112 11.04 24.39 39.28
CA GLY A 112 10.61 23.30 38.39
C GLY A 112 9.88 22.18 39.16
N SER A 113 8.64 21.80 38.78
CA SER A 113 7.87 20.65 39.35
C SER A 113 6.51 20.44 38.66
N ARG A 114 5.83 19.28 38.69
CA ARG A 114 6.20 17.86 38.95
C ARG A 114 5.01 16.96 38.54
N GLY A 115 5.25 15.66 38.27
CA GLY A 115 4.17 14.66 38.12
C GLY A 115 4.61 13.42 37.36
N ASN A 116 5.13 12.41 38.07
CA ASN A 116 5.65 11.17 37.50
C ASN A 116 5.30 9.97 38.40
N TYR A 117 5.25 8.76 37.84
CA TYR A 117 5.25 7.50 38.60
C TYR A 117 6.17 6.49 37.91
N ASP A 118 7.24 6.12 38.61
CA ASP A 118 8.33 5.25 38.15
C ASP A 118 8.11 3.77 38.51
N TYR A 119 9.00 2.90 38.03
CA TYR A 119 9.71 1.99 38.94
C TYR A 119 11.15 1.70 38.46
N THR A 120 12.05 1.52 39.44
CA THR A 120 13.53 1.44 39.34
C THR A 120 14.05 0.02 39.07
N SER A 121 15.27 -0.27 38.57
CA SER A 121 16.61 0.38 38.51
C SER A 121 17.59 0.05 39.67
N SER A 122 18.81 -0.35 39.28
CA SER A 122 20.03 -0.56 40.11
C SER A 122 21.25 -0.77 39.17
N ARG A 123 22.49 -0.96 39.66
CA ARG A 123 23.51 0.09 39.91
C ARG A 123 24.94 -0.51 39.81
N TYR A 124 25.97 0.26 40.22
CA TYR A 124 27.42 -0.06 40.27
C TYR A 124 28.17 -0.01 38.91
N ASP A 125 29.38 0.56 38.76
CA ASP A 125 30.18 1.40 39.69
C ASP A 125 31.16 2.36 38.91
N GLN A 126 32.26 2.80 39.53
CA GLN A 126 33.24 3.83 39.10
C GLN A 126 34.70 3.31 39.14
N GLY A 127 35.74 3.99 38.62
CA GLY A 127 35.81 5.22 37.81
C GLY A 127 37.13 6.02 38.02
N ARG A 128 37.37 7.01 37.13
CA ARG A 128 38.51 7.99 37.09
C ARG A 128 39.93 7.52 36.68
N SER A 129 40.59 8.43 35.96
CA SER A 129 42.05 8.72 35.90
C SER A 129 42.99 7.87 35.03
N SER A 130 44.25 8.33 34.91
CA SER A 130 45.10 8.21 33.70
C SER A 130 46.62 8.10 33.95
N GLY A 131 47.34 7.44 33.02
CA GLY A 131 48.81 7.44 32.86
C GLY A 131 49.56 6.31 33.59
N SER A 132 50.82 5.97 33.28
CA SER A 132 51.70 6.25 32.12
C SER A 132 53.06 5.51 32.29
N TYR A 133 53.92 5.49 31.26
CA TYR A 133 55.26 4.81 31.18
C TYR A 133 55.20 3.27 31.01
N GLU A 134 55.91 2.58 30.10
CA GLU A 134 57.34 2.58 29.66
C GLU A 134 58.29 1.84 30.65
N GLN A 135 59.36 1.11 30.26
CA GLN A 135 59.93 0.72 28.94
C GLN A 135 60.92 -0.48 29.15
N ARG A 136 61.11 -1.35 28.13
CA ARG A 136 62.37 -2.11 27.81
C ARG A 136 62.87 -3.18 28.84
N SER A 137 63.80 -4.13 28.55
CA SER A 137 64.57 -4.52 27.33
C SER A 137 65.25 -5.92 27.45
N TYR A 138 65.61 -6.53 26.29
CA TYR A 138 66.79 -7.43 26.00
C TYR A 138 66.98 -8.78 26.79
N GLU A 139 67.70 -9.84 26.34
CA GLU A 139 68.36 -10.21 25.05
C GLU A 139 68.68 -11.73 24.90
N GLY A 140 68.89 -12.22 23.65
CA GLY A 140 69.77 -13.37 23.25
C GLY A 140 69.27 -14.84 23.42
N GLY A 141 69.68 -15.83 22.61
CA GLY A 141 70.38 -15.81 21.29
C GLY A 141 71.03 -17.16 20.83
N GLN A 142 71.00 -17.44 19.50
CA GLN A 142 71.82 -18.45 18.73
C GLN A 142 71.54 -19.98 18.97
N SER A 143 71.83 -20.98 18.10
CA SER A 143 72.47 -21.07 16.75
C SER A 143 72.02 -22.32 15.92
N SER A 144 72.08 -22.26 14.57
CA SER A 144 72.40 -23.29 13.50
C SER A 144 71.93 -24.78 13.56
N GLY A 145 71.60 -25.47 12.45
CA GLY A 145 71.52 -25.09 11.02
C GLY A 145 71.51 -26.27 9.99
N TYR A 146 71.39 -25.95 8.68
CA TYR A 146 71.53 -26.80 7.45
C TYR A 146 70.47 -27.89 7.11
N GLY A 147 70.06 -28.13 5.84
CA GLY A 147 70.32 -27.40 4.56
C GLY A 147 69.70 -28.05 3.29
N GLU A 148 69.47 -27.23 2.23
CA GLU A 148 69.23 -27.53 0.76
C GLU A 148 68.04 -28.45 0.34
N GLY A 149 67.30 -28.34 -0.79
CA GLY A 149 67.19 -27.45 -1.98
C GLY A 149 66.15 -28.07 -2.98
N SER A 150 65.73 -27.54 -4.17
CA SER A 150 65.79 -26.24 -4.87
C SER A 150 64.92 -26.26 -6.20
N TYR A 151 64.93 -25.17 -7.02
CA TYR A 151 64.44 -25.00 -8.43
C TYR A 151 62.93 -24.88 -8.87
N ALA A 152 62.55 -23.64 -9.24
CA ALA A 152 62.05 -23.17 -10.56
C ALA A 152 60.60 -23.32 -11.14
N ARG A 153 60.01 -22.15 -11.49
CA ARG A 153 59.20 -21.75 -12.70
C ARG A 153 57.75 -22.26 -13.00
N HIS A 154 56.80 -21.31 -12.95
CA HIS A 154 55.96 -20.75 -14.04
C HIS A 154 55.08 -21.61 -15.01
N TYR A 155 53.86 -21.07 -15.24
CA TYR A 155 52.92 -21.19 -16.40
C TYR A 155 51.97 -22.39 -16.54
N ASP A 156 50.72 -22.05 -16.93
CA ASP A 156 49.76 -22.74 -17.84
C ASP A 156 49.30 -24.20 -17.57
N ASP A 157 48.10 -24.67 -17.95
CA ASP A 157 46.83 -24.08 -18.45
C ASP A 157 45.78 -25.23 -18.53
N ASN A 158 44.51 -24.92 -18.85
CA ASN A 158 43.52 -25.77 -19.52
C ASN A 158 43.12 -27.15 -18.92
N SER A 159 42.01 -27.08 -18.16
CA SER A 159 40.73 -27.74 -18.53
C SER A 159 40.46 -29.22 -18.22
N ARG A 160 39.15 -29.52 -18.11
CA ARG A 160 38.44 -30.75 -18.55
C ARG A 160 38.81 -32.09 -17.86
N ASN A 161 37.88 -33.03 -17.67
CA ASN A 161 36.42 -33.01 -17.67
C ASN A 161 35.93 -34.31 -16.97
N SER A 162 34.61 -34.45 -16.86
CA SER A 162 33.91 -35.74 -17.04
C SER A 162 33.97 -36.86 -15.97
N HIS A 163 32.78 -37.05 -15.38
CA HIS A 163 31.97 -38.27 -15.48
C HIS A 163 32.15 -39.45 -14.50
N ASN A 164 30.98 -40.01 -14.16
CA ASN A 164 30.66 -41.40 -13.82
C ASN A 164 31.16 -41.97 -12.47
N TYR A 165 30.47 -42.94 -11.87
CA TYR A 165 29.02 -43.23 -11.71
C TYR A 165 28.93 -44.45 -10.78
N ASN A 166 27.95 -44.49 -9.86
CA ASN A 166 27.36 -45.71 -9.27
C ASN A 166 28.25 -46.76 -8.55
N ARG A 167 27.79 -47.13 -7.34
CA ARG A 167 27.79 -48.51 -6.77
C ARG A 167 29.16 -49.08 -6.31
N GLN A 168 29.24 -50.06 -5.40
CA GLN A 168 28.18 -50.83 -4.71
C GLN A 168 28.57 -51.33 -3.30
N ASP A 169 27.55 -51.75 -2.54
CA ASP A 169 27.49 -52.69 -1.40
C ASP A 169 28.80 -53.26 -0.78
N ASN A 170 28.92 -53.15 0.56
CA ASN A 170 28.82 -54.28 1.52
C ASN A 170 29.08 -53.78 2.98
N ARG A 171 28.14 -53.93 3.92
CA ARG A 171 27.85 -55.09 4.82
C ARG A 171 28.84 -55.31 5.99
N ASN A 172 28.27 -55.37 7.21
CA ASN A 172 28.66 -56.21 8.36
C ASN A 172 29.97 -55.84 9.14
N ALA A 173 30.09 -56.10 10.46
CA ALA A 173 29.10 -56.49 11.48
C ALA A 173 29.62 -56.42 12.95
N ARG A 174 28.67 -56.27 13.91
CA ARG A 174 28.59 -56.86 15.28
C ARG A 174 29.66 -56.60 16.37
N GLY A 175 29.16 -56.35 17.59
CA GLY A 175 29.77 -56.65 18.90
C GLY A 175 30.16 -55.42 19.74
N GLY A 176 29.88 -55.34 21.06
CA GLY A 176 29.06 -56.19 21.95
C GLY A 176 29.32 -55.91 23.45
N ASN A 177 28.28 -56.08 24.29
CA ASN A 177 28.18 -56.48 25.73
C ASN A 177 29.41 -56.38 26.70
N ASP A 178 29.35 -56.09 28.02
CA ASP A 178 28.37 -55.60 29.04
C ASP A 178 29.23 -54.97 30.22
N ASP A 179 28.99 -54.91 31.56
CA ASP A 179 27.95 -55.35 32.53
C ASP A 179 28.08 -54.69 33.95
N ARG A 180 27.02 -54.80 34.80
CA ARG A 180 26.93 -54.96 36.29
C ARG A 180 27.70 -54.10 37.36
N ASN A 181 26.88 -53.46 38.25
CA ASN A 181 26.92 -53.45 39.75
C ASN A 181 28.07 -52.72 40.54
N HIS A 182 27.96 -52.23 41.80
CA HIS A 182 27.10 -52.57 42.97
C HIS A 182 27.08 -51.51 44.16
N ARG A 183 25.96 -51.40 44.92
CA ARG A 183 25.71 -51.10 46.39
C ARG A 183 26.45 -50.00 47.26
N GLY A 184 25.67 -49.29 48.11
CA GLY A 184 26.04 -48.68 49.44
C GLY A 184 25.41 -47.27 49.72
N ASN A 185 24.55 -46.94 50.71
CA ASN A 185 24.58 -46.88 52.21
C ASN A 185 25.50 -45.78 52.83
N THR A 186 25.18 -44.95 53.86
CA THR A 186 24.00 -44.80 54.78
C THR A 186 23.98 -43.45 55.60
N TYR A 187 22.81 -43.04 56.16
CA TYR A 187 22.54 -42.10 57.31
C TYR A 187 23.04 -40.61 57.29
N GLY A 188 22.40 -39.63 58.00
CA GLY A 188 21.10 -39.59 58.72
C GLY A 188 20.85 -38.35 59.64
N GLY A 189 19.57 -38.06 59.98
CA GLY A 189 19.10 -37.13 61.06
C GLY A 189 18.87 -35.63 60.73
N SER A 190 18.10 -34.82 61.49
CA SER A 190 16.98 -35.07 62.44
C SER A 190 16.30 -33.74 62.93
N LEU A 191 14.95 -33.66 62.95
CA LEU A 191 14.03 -32.85 63.84
C LEU A 191 14.25 -31.29 64.00
N ASP A 192 13.33 -30.41 64.44
CA ASP A 192 11.88 -30.48 64.79
C ASP A 192 11.14 -29.10 64.69
N SER A 193 9.79 -29.14 64.80
CA SER A 193 8.89 -28.18 65.48
C SER A 193 8.45 -26.83 64.87
N THR A 194 7.22 -26.46 65.23
CA THR A 194 6.50 -25.17 65.03
C THR A 194 6.16 -24.58 66.43
N PRO A 195 5.74 -23.29 66.61
CA PRO A 195 4.32 -22.93 66.43
C PRO A 195 4.00 -21.41 66.18
N ARG A 196 2.73 -21.02 66.38
CA ARG A 196 2.18 -19.64 66.50
C ARG A 196 2.30 -19.14 67.98
N ASP A 197 1.72 -18.05 68.51
CA ASP A 197 0.56 -17.20 68.14
C ASP A 197 0.48 -15.84 68.90
N ASN A 198 -0.40 -14.93 68.45
CA ASN A 198 -1.08 -13.77 69.11
C ASN A 198 -0.45 -12.80 70.17
N ARG A 199 -0.52 -11.50 69.83
CA ARG A 199 -1.12 -10.31 70.55
C ARG A 199 -0.68 -9.85 71.96
N GLY A 200 -0.56 -8.51 72.10
CA GLY A 200 -0.65 -7.74 73.37
C GLY A 200 -1.00 -6.26 73.12
N TYR A 201 -1.64 -5.55 74.07
CA TYR A 201 -2.18 -4.17 73.92
C TYR A 201 -1.80 -3.26 75.12
N SER A 202 -1.21 -2.09 74.86
CA SER A 202 -1.05 -0.94 75.80
C SER A 202 -0.38 0.25 75.07
N GLY A 203 -0.52 1.53 75.45
CA GLY A 203 -1.27 2.15 76.56
C GLY A 203 -1.26 3.69 76.48
N ASN A 204 -1.89 4.39 77.42
CA ASN A 204 -2.02 5.87 77.47
C ASN A 204 -0.75 6.59 77.99
N GLY A 205 -0.58 7.91 77.74
CA GLY A 205 0.51 8.70 78.33
C GLY A 205 0.54 10.20 78.00
N SER A 206 -0.23 11.01 78.73
CA SER A 206 -0.49 12.44 78.53
C SER A 206 0.71 13.43 78.68
N SER A 207 0.54 14.63 78.09
CA SER A 207 0.75 15.98 78.69
C SER A 207 1.94 16.89 78.29
N SER A 208 1.63 18.20 78.17
CA SER A 208 2.52 19.38 78.21
C SER A 208 3.43 19.63 76.98
N SER A 209 3.75 20.87 76.55
CA SER A 209 3.28 22.23 76.94
C SER A 209 3.60 23.31 75.89
N ARG A 210 2.81 24.41 75.88
CA ARG A 210 3.14 25.81 75.45
C ARG A 210 3.50 26.05 73.95
N SER A 211 3.17 27.19 73.32
CA SER A 211 2.29 28.33 73.69
C SER A 211 2.11 29.33 72.53
N ASN A 212 0.92 29.93 72.43
CA ASN A 212 0.63 31.35 72.07
C ASN A 212 1.03 31.89 70.67
N ASN A 213 0.38 32.93 70.09
CA ASN A 213 -1.01 33.43 70.09
C ASN A 213 -1.12 34.56 69.02
N TYR A 214 -2.26 35.27 68.96
CA TYR A 214 -2.58 36.46 68.11
C TYR A 214 -2.99 36.09 66.68
N ASP A 215 -4.26 36.26 66.24
CA ASP A 215 -5.15 37.46 66.12
C ASP A 215 -5.10 37.99 64.66
N ASN A 216 -6.14 38.58 64.04
CA ASN A 216 -7.55 38.79 64.37
C ASN A 216 -8.34 38.76 63.02
N SER A 217 -9.57 38.24 62.94
CA SER A 217 -10.87 38.91 63.17
C SER A 217 -11.30 39.94 62.09
N ASP A 218 -12.62 39.94 61.87
CA ASP A 218 -13.46 40.95 61.20
C ASP A 218 -13.38 41.18 59.67
N SER A 219 -14.41 41.69 58.95
CA SER A 219 -15.90 41.70 59.05
C SER A 219 -16.45 43.00 58.40
N ARG A 220 -17.56 42.91 57.64
CA ARG A 220 -18.40 44.04 57.13
C ARG A 220 -17.70 44.99 56.12
N ASP A 221 -18.35 45.87 55.35
CA ASP A 221 -19.76 46.28 55.10
C ASP A 221 -19.82 46.79 53.61
N ASN A 222 -20.89 46.99 52.82
CA ASN A 222 -22.34 46.67 52.78
C ASN A 222 -23.00 47.49 51.62
N ARG A 223 -24.33 47.42 51.44
CA ARG A 223 -25.21 48.21 50.53
C ARG A 223 -25.21 47.79 49.03
N GLY A 224 -26.35 47.72 48.32
CA GLY A 224 -27.76 47.72 48.76
C GLY A 224 -28.78 48.21 47.70
N TYR A 225 -30.03 47.68 47.75
CA TYR A 225 -31.28 48.18 47.12
C TYR A 225 -31.41 48.10 45.56
N ALA A 226 -32.60 47.89 44.93
CA ALA A 226 -33.93 47.44 45.40
C ALA A 226 -34.85 46.89 44.25
N ASN A 227 -35.83 46.05 44.64
CA ASN A 227 -37.20 45.70 44.13
C ASN A 227 -37.64 46.05 42.68
N SER A 228 -38.46 45.26 41.97
CA SER A 228 -39.78 44.67 42.38
C SER A 228 -40.09 43.32 41.69
N GLU A 229 -40.61 42.29 42.39
CA GLU A 229 -42.04 41.84 42.49
C GLU A 229 -42.74 41.46 41.15
N SER A 230 -43.55 40.39 41.04
CA SER A 230 -44.38 39.71 42.05
C SER A 230 -44.75 38.23 41.72
N ARG A 231 -44.57 37.30 42.69
CA ARG A 231 -45.38 36.06 42.99
C ARG A 231 -45.52 34.95 41.92
N ASP A 232 -45.78 33.65 42.22
CA ASP A 232 -45.83 32.80 43.43
C ASP A 232 -45.88 31.31 42.95
N SER A 233 -45.63 30.23 43.71
CA SER A 233 -44.93 29.99 44.98
C SER A 233 -44.66 28.47 45.16
N ARG A 234 -43.47 28.08 45.68
CA ARG A 234 -43.15 26.81 46.41
C ARG A 234 -43.29 25.46 45.65
N GLY A 235 -42.43 24.45 45.87
CA GLY A 235 -41.14 24.42 46.60
C GLY A 235 -40.72 23.02 47.09
N TYR A 236 -39.42 22.71 47.02
CA TYR A 236 -38.70 21.56 47.63
C TYR A 236 -39.14 20.13 47.22
N GLY A 237 -38.27 19.10 47.20
CA GLY A 237 -36.83 19.04 47.45
C GLY A 237 -36.43 17.80 48.26
N GLY A 238 -35.23 17.25 48.04
CA GLY A 238 -34.67 16.19 48.88
C GLY A 238 -34.04 15.02 48.12
N ASN A 239 -32.89 14.54 48.60
CA ASN A 239 -32.15 13.39 48.07
C ASN A 239 -32.02 12.36 49.21
N GLY A 240 -32.21 11.06 48.96
CA GLY A 240 -32.36 10.07 50.02
C GLY A 240 -31.89 8.67 49.65
N ASN A 241 -30.96 8.14 50.43
CA ASN A 241 -30.31 6.84 50.21
C ASN A 241 -30.70 5.89 51.35
N SER A 242 -31.19 4.68 51.05
CA SER A 242 -31.09 3.54 51.99
C SER A 242 -31.34 2.18 51.33
N ARG A 243 -31.03 1.10 52.06
CA ARG A 243 -31.27 -0.31 51.71
C ARG A 243 -32.01 -1.02 52.85
N TYR A 244 -32.44 -2.24 52.55
CA TYR A 244 -32.64 -3.41 53.43
C TYR A 244 -34.02 -3.74 54.03
N ARG A 245 -34.35 -5.02 53.79
CA ARG A 245 -35.07 -6.01 54.63
C ARG A 245 -36.55 -5.82 54.95
N GLY A 246 -37.35 -6.69 54.32
CA GLY A 246 -38.27 -7.67 54.96
C GLY A 246 -39.46 -7.14 55.78
N SER A 247 -40.49 -7.93 56.08
CA SER A 247 -40.97 -9.24 55.64
C SER A 247 -42.06 -9.64 56.65
N GLU A 248 -42.96 -10.57 56.30
CA GLU A 248 -44.09 -11.02 57.16
C GLU A 248 -45.23 -9.96 57.25
N ASP A 249 -46.52 -10.31 57.38
CA ASP A 249 -47.13 -11.65 57.53
C ASP A 249 -48.58 -11.73 56.94
N ARG A 250 -49.07 -12.97 56.79
CA ARG A 250 -50.48 -13.44 56.60
C ARG A 250 -51.19 -13.12 55.26
N GLN A 251 -51.71 -14.11 54.50
CA GLN A 251 -52.75 -15.14 54.78
C GLN A 251 -54.19 -14.58 54.81
N SER A 252 -55.22 -15.21 54.23
CA SER A 252 -55.32 -16.49 53.48
C SER A 252 -56.66 -16.59 52.70
N ARG A 253 -56.68 -17.32 51.57
CA ARG A 253 -57.67 -18.38 51.22
C ARG A 253 -57.39 -18.99 49.83
N CYS A 254 -58.04 -20.12 49.52
CA CYS A 254 -57.59 -21.08 48.49
C CYS A 254 -58.74 -21.56 47.58
N PHE A 255 -58.36 -22.20 46.47
CA PHE A 255 -59.21 -22.90 45.48
C PHE A 255 -60.12 -22.00 44.61
N GLY A 256 -60.45 -22.36 43.36
CA GLY A 256 -59.93 -23.47 42.54
C GLY A 256 -60.90 -23.88 41.42
N ASN A 257 -60.35 -24.29 40.26
CA ASN A 257 -61.06 -24.81 39.08
C ASN A 257 -62.02 -23.77 38.40
N SER A 258 -62.57 -23.98 37.20
CA SER A 258 -62.44 -25.13 36.27
C SER A 258 -62.41 -24.69 34.80
N ARG A 259 -62.05 -25.61 33.90
CA ARG A 259 -62.59 -25.63 32.52
C ARG A 259 -63.98 -26.27 32.55
N ASP A 260 -64.75 -26.14 31.47
CA ASP A 260 -65.11 -27.33 30.68
C ASP A 260 -65.84 -26.96 29.38
N ASN A 261 -65.71 -27.86 28.39
CA ASN A 261 -66.59 -27.95 27.23
C ASN A 261 -67.51 -29.18 27.44
N ASN A 262 -68.62 -29.23 26.71
CA ASN A 262 -69.74 -30.14 26.99
C ASN A 262 -69.39 -31.64 27.15
N THR A 263 -70.04 -32.28 28.15
CA THR A 263 -70.58 -33.66 28.19
C THR A 263 -69.98 -34.70 27.22
N GLY A 264 -69.43 -35.85 27.64
CA GLY A 264 -70.01 -36.87 28.55
C GLY A 264 -70.14 -38.20 27.77
N ASP A 265 -70.24 -39.42 28.31
CA ASP A 265 -70.25 -39.92 29.70
C ASP A 265 -69.69 -41.38 29.72
N ARG A 266 -69.26 -41.87 30.89
CA ARG A 266 -69.01 -43.28 31.32
C ARG A 266 -68.58 -44.38 30.30
N GLY A 267 -67.41 -44.98 30.56
CA GLY A 267 -67.06 -46.34 30.12
C GLY A 267 -65.89 -46.96 30.93
N ARG A 268 -66.03 -48.19 31.45
CA ARG A 268 -65.00 -48.86 32.29
C ARG A 268 -64.29 -50.02 31.57
N GLY A 269 -62.96 -49.90 31.40
CA GLY A 269 -61.96 -50.92 31.77
C GLY A 269 -61.82 -52.26 31.00
N TYR A 270 -60.67 -52.89 31.22
CA TYR A 270 -60.25 -54.27 30.92
C TYR A 270 -59.90 -54.70 29.47
N ARG A 271 -58.58 -54.97 29.30
CA ARG A 271 -57.93 -56.15 28.67
C ARG A 271 -58.10 -56.52 27.18
N PHE A 272 -57.03 -57.17 26.70
CA PHE A 272 -56.89 -58.21 25.65
C PHE A 272 -56.45 -57.84 24.22
N ASN A 273 -55.35 -58.52 23.84
CA ASN A 273 -54.95 -59.14 22.57
C ASN A 273 -55.51 -58.67 21.21
N GLY A 274 -54.57 -58.46 20.27
CA GLY A 274 -54.77 -58.56 18.82
C GLY A 274 -53.73 -57.72 18.06
N GLY A 275 -52.93 -58.22 17.12
CA GLY A 275 -52.74 -59.60 16.67
C GLY A 275 -52.51 -59.69 15.14
N GLY A 276 -51.25 -59.71 14.69
CA GLY A 276 -50.87 -59.84 13.27
C GLY A 276 -49.45 -59.28 13.04
N SER A 277 -48.40 -60.11 13.05
CA SER A 277 -47.88 -60.93 11.92
C SER A 277 -46.99 -60.09 10.98
N ARG A 278 -45.66 -60.24 11.06
CA ARG A 278 -44.79 -61.11 10.19
C ARG A 278 -44.81 -60.66 8.72
N TYR A 279 -43.70 -60.42 8.02
CA TYR A 279 -42.31 -60.95 8.10
C TYR A 279 -41.28 -59.81 8.27
N GLY A 280 -39.96 -60.02 8.44
CA GLY A 280 -39.16 -61.23 8.63
C GLY A 280 -37.79 -61.14 7.93
N GLY A 281 -36.70 -61.06 8.70
CA GLY A 281 -35.32 -60.88 8.23
C GLY A 281 -34.81 -59.45 8.44
N GLY A 282 -33.54 -59.19 8.77
CA GLY A 282 -32.45 -60.14 9.04
C GLY A 282 -31.10 -59.63 8.53
N GLY A 283 -30.40 -58.82 9.33
CA GLY A 283 -29.09 -58.27 8.96
C GLY A 283 -28.46 -57.50 10.12
N GLU A 284 -27.35 -58.03 10.65
CA GLU A 284 -26.57 -57.41 11.73
C GLU A 284 -25.57 -56.38 11.16
N GLY A 285 -25.32 -55.28 11.86
CA GLY A 285 -24.53 -54.18 11.31
C GLY A 285 -24.14 -53.07 12.29
N PHE A 286 -23.29 -53.41 13.27
CA PHE A 286 -22.45 -52.50 14.08
C PHE A 286 -23.06 -51.15 14.56
N GLY A 287 -23.45 -51.12 15.83
CA GLY A 287 -23.92 -49.90 16.49
C GLY A 287 -22.83 -48.85 16.71
N GLY A 288 -22.91 -47.73 16.00
CA GLY A 288 -22.25 -46.48 16.36
C GLY A 288 -23.05 -45.74 17.44
N GLY A 289 -22.45 -45.49 18.61
CA GLY A 289 -23.16 -44.87 19.74
C GLY A 289 -23.63 -43.45 19.45
N ARG A 290 -24.96 -43.22 19.43
CA ARG A 290 -25.54 -41.88 19.51
C ARG A 290 -25.24 -41.27 20.88
N ALA A 291 -24.26 -40.38 20.94
CA ALA A 291 -24.15 -39.46 22.06
C ALA A 291 -25.39 -38.55 22.07
N GLU A 292 -26.13 -38.54 23.19
CA GLU A 292 -27.35 -37.75 23.32
C GLU A 292 -27.02 -36.25 23.24
N ARG A 293 -27.61 -35.56 22.27
CA ARG A 293 -27.51 -34.10 22.17
C ARG A 293 -28.35 -33.46 23.28
N SER A 294 -27.70 -33.10 24.39
CA SER A 294 -28.25 -32.15 25.36
C SER A 294 -28.69 -30.86 24.64
N SER A 295 -29.99 -30.58 24.62
CA SER A 295 -30.56 -29.39 23.98
C SER A 295 -30.06 -28.11 24.68
N GLY A 296 -29.20 -27.33 24.02
CA GLY A 296 -28.60 -26.15 24.64
C GLY A 296 -27.86 -25.23 23.67
N VAL A 297 -28.58 -24.20 23.19
CA VAL A 297 -28.07 -22.92 22.64
C VAL A 297 -26.97 -23.02 21.58
N GLY A 298 -27.36 -22.87 20.30
CA GLY A 298 -26.42 -22.50 19.22
C GLY A 298 -26.40 -23.43 18.01
N GLU A 299 -27.54 -23.96 17.58
CA GLU A 299 -27.63 -24.48 16.21
C GLU A 299 -27.44 -23.31 15.23
N ILE A 300 -26.58 -23.51 14.23
CA ILE A 300 -26.43 -22.60 13.12
C ILE A 300 -27.46 -23.05 12.10
N ASP A 301 -28.61 -22.41 12.11
CA ASP A 301 -29.59 -22.54 11.04
C ASP A 301 -28.89 -22.26 9.70
N GLY A 302 -29.23 -23.05 8.69
CA GLY A 302 -28.72 -22.83 7.34
C GLY A 302 -29.09 -21.43 6.83
N CYS A 303 -28.40 -20.96 5.79
CA CYS A 303 -28.85 -19.77 5.07
C CYS A 303 -30.24 -19.94 4.42
N GLY A 304 -30.77 -21.16 4.40
CA GLY A 304 -32.14 -21.50 3.99
C GLY A 304 -32.18 -21.99 2.56
N TYR A 305 -31.39 -21.39 1.67
CA TYR A 305 -31.28 -21.85 0.28
C TYR A 305 -30.63 -23.25 0.15
N GLU A 306 -29.98 -23.78 1.20
CA GLU A 306 -29.57 -25.20 1.19
C GLU A 306 -30.77 -26.15 1.02
N SER A 307 -31.97 -25.73 1.46
CA SER A 307 -33.22 -26.51 1.41
C SER A 307 -34.07 -26.33 0.14
N ILE A 308 -33.79 -25.31 -0.69
CA ILE A 308 -34.44 -25.14 -1.99
C ILE A 308 -33.97 -26.28 -2.92
N GLU A 309 -34.84 -26.88 -3.73
CA GLU A 309 -34.40 -27.98 -4.63
C GLU A 309 -33.28 -27.55 -5.59
N ASN A 310 -32.43 -28.51 -6.00
CA ASN A 310 -31.30 -28.21 -6.87
C ASN A 310 -31.70 -28.42 -8.33
N THR A 311 -31.90 -27.34 -9.07
CA THR A 311 -32.44 -27.36 -10.44
C THR A 311 -31.48 -27.96 -11.49
N THR A 312 -30.19 -28.09 -11.18
CA THR A 312 -29.18 -28.71 -12.05
C THR A 312 -29.27 -30.25 -12.01
N MET A 313 -30.37 -30.80 -12.51
CA MET A 313 -30.62 -32.26 -12.59
C MET A 313 -30.13 -32.93 -13.88
N ASP A 314 -29.57 -32.18 -14.86
CA ASP A 314 -28.94 -32.75 -16.06
C ASP A 314 -27.48 -33.15 -15.79
N PRO A 315 -27.10 -34.44 -15.91
CA PRO A 315 -25.72 -34.89 -15.77
C PRO A 315 -24.72 -34.21 -16.71
N ARG A 316 -25.14 -33.75 -17.90
CA ARG A 316 -24.28 -33.08 -18.88
C ARG A 316 -23.76 -31.74 -18.37
N LEU A 317 -24.62 -30.97 -17.70
CA LEU A 317 -24.24 -29.73 -17.04
C LEU A 317 -23.33 -29.99 -15.82
N GLN A 318 -23.47 -31.16 -15.18
CA GLN A 318 -22.64 -31.55 -14.04
C GLN A 318 -21.18 -31.86 -14.45
N ASP A 319 -20.93 -32.43 -15.64
CA ASP A 319 -19.56 -32.69 -16.11
C ASP A 319 -18.81 -31.41 -16.52
N LEU A 320 -19.51 -30.38 -17.02
CA LEU A 320 -18.94 -29.03 -17.21
C LEU A 320 -18.48 -28.43 -15.88
N TRP A 321 -19.38 -28.41 -14.89
CA TRP A 321 -19.17 -27.74 -13.60
C TRP A 321 -18.33 -28.51 -12.59
N THR A 322 -18.10 -29.80 -12.81
CA THR A 322 -17.04 -30.56 -12.11
C THR A 322 -15.65 -30.34 -12.70
N GLY A 323 -15.54 -29.64 -13.85
CA GLY A 323 -14.27 -29.33 -14.50
C GLY A 323 -13.64 -30.50 -15.26
N ARG A 324 -14.40 -31.57 -15.54
CA ARG A 324 -13.96 -32.74 -16.31
C ARG A 324 -13.86 -32.46 -17.80
N VAL A 325 -14.72 -31.58 -18.30
CA VAL A 325 -14.70 -31.07 -19.68
C VAL A 325 -13.67 -29.91 -19.76
N PRO A 326 -12.89 -29.80 -20.85
CA PRO A 326 -12.08 -28.61 -21.12
C PRO A 326 -12.93 -27.32 -21.12
N PRO A 327 -12.34 -26.14 -20.90
CA PRO A 327 -13.05 -24.88 -21.11
C PRO A 327 -13.58 -24.78 -22.55
N LEU A 328 -14.76 -24.21 -22.72
CA LEU A 328 -15.24 -23.81 -24.04
C LEU A 328 -14.32 -22.72 -24.61
N GLU A 329 -13.91 -22.85 -25.87
CA GLU A 329 -13.10 -21.85 -26.55
C GLU A 329 -13.99 -20.68 -27.01
N ILE A 330 -13.91 -19.57 -26.29
CA ILE A 330 -14.73 -18.38 -26.56
C ILE A 330 -13.94 -17.39 -27.41
N ASN A 331 -14.48 -17.07 -28.59
CA ASN A 331 -13.96 -16.04 -29.49
C ASN A 331 -13.96 -14.67 -28.79
N ASP A 332 -12.86 -13.93 -28.88
CA ASP A 332 -12.78 -12.57 -28.32
C ASP A 332 -13.62 -11.55 -29.11
N GLU A 333 -13.97 -11.83 -30.36
CA GLU A 333 -14.87 -11.01 -31.20
C GLU A 333 -16.36 -11.40 -31.04
N ASP A 334 -16.72 -12.11 -29.97
CA ASP A 334 -18.12 -12.41 -29.59
C ASP A 334 -18.90 -11.10 -29.30
N PRO A 335 -20.04 -10.82 -29.97
CA PRO A 335 -20.80 -9.59 -29.78
C PRO A 335 -21.23 -9.30 -28.33
N ASP A 336 -21.53 -10.35 -27.54
CA ASP A 336 -21.93 -10.18 -26.14
C ASP A 336 -20.74 -9.72 -25.28
N LEU A 337 -19.54 -10.22 -25.59
CA LEU A 337 -18.29 -9.78 -24.94
C LEU A 337 -17.88 -8.37 -25.36
N GLN A 338 -18.25 -7.94 -26.57
CA GLN A 338 -17.97 -6.60 -27.07
C GLN A 338 -19.00 -5.54 -26.63
N SER A 339 -20.09 -5.94 -25.95
CA SER A 339 -21.08 -5.01 -25.40
C SER A 339 -20.49 -4.01 -24.39
N GLU A 340 -20.91 -2.75 -24.47
CA GLU A 340 -20.43 -1.69 -23.56
C GLU A 340 -21.15 -1.76 -22.21
N THR A 341 -20.40 -2.05 -21.15
CA THR A 341 -20.94 -2.07 -19.78
C THR A 341 -21.05 -0.64 -19.23
N LYS A 342 -22.27 -0.13 -19.10
CA LYS A 342 -22.51 1.25 -18.65
C LYS A 342 -22.31 1.41 -17.14
N ILE A 343 -21.78 2.58 -16.74
CA ILE A 343 -21.63 2.93 -15.34
C ILE A 343 -23.00 3.24 -14.72
N CYS A 344 -23.34 2.60 -13.60
CA CYS A 344 -24.61 2.81 -12.91
C CYS A 344 -24.69 4.19 -12.23
N ARG A 345 -25.88 4.81 -12.28
CA ARG A 345 -26.21 6.02 -11.51
C ARG A 345 -26.70 5.62 -10.11
N ARG A 346 -26.61 6.52 -9.14
CA ARG A 346 -27.05 6.31 -7.74
C ARG A 346 -28.56 5.96 -7.67
N PRO A 347 -28.97 4.77 -7.18
CA PRO A 347 -30.40 4.40 -7.09
C PRO A 347 -31.13 5.14 -5.98
N GLY A 348 -30.39 5.65 -5.00
CA GLY A 348 -30.91 6.46 -3.90
C GLY A 348 -29.87 6.72 -2.82
N PHE A 349 -30.33 7.22 -1.69
CA PHE A 349 -29.55 7.38 -0.48
C PHE A 349 -30.03 6.40 0.58
N GLY A 350 -29.11 5.88 1.38
CA GLY A 350 -29.46 5.00 2.47
C GLY A 350 -30.24 5.72 3.58
N LYS A 351 -31.05 4.95 4.30
CA LYS A 351 -31.97 5.38 5.36
C LYS A 351 -31.69 4.66 6.68
N GLU A 352 -30.94 3.55 6.66
CA GLU A 352 -30.69 2.72 7.84
C GLU A 352 -29.61 3.30 8.76
N GLY A 353 -29.70 2.96 10.05
CA GLY A 353 -28.75 3.37 11.09
C GLY A 353 -29.11 4.69 11.78
N LYS A 354 -28.48 4.95 12.93
CA LYS A 354 -28.72 6.16 13.72
C LYS A 354 -28.10 7.38 13.03
N THR A 355 -28.91 8.38 12.66
CA THR A 355 -28.40 9.66 12.14
C THR A 355 -27.66 10.46 13.21
N GLN A 356 -26.56 11.10 12.82
CA GLN A 356 -25.79 12.04 13.62
C GLN A 356 -25.02 13.01 12.70
N SER A 357 -24.46 14.10 13.26
CA SER A 357 -23.78 15.13 12.46
C SER A 357 -22.25 15.07 12.62
N MET A 358 -21.53 15.26 11.51
CA MET A 358 -20.06 15.19 11.42
C MET A 358 -19.50 16.44 10.74
N ARG A 359 -18.40 16.96 11.26
CA ARG A 359 -17.52 17.88 10.53
C ARG A 359 -16.60 17.06 9.64
N VAL A 360 -16.44 17.45 8.38
CA VAL A 360 -15.58 16.77 7.40
C VAL A 360 -14.49 17.70 6.93
N ASN A 361 -13.33 17.17 6.52
CA ASN A 361 -12.18 17.97 6.07
C ASN A 361 -12.32 18.58 4.66
N TYR A 362 -13.54 18.95 4.32
CA TYR A 362 -13.91 19.71 3.14
C TYR A 362 -14.30 21.13 3.53
N PHE A 363 -14.12 22.06 2.61
CA PHE A 363 -14.36 23.48 2.79
C PHE A 363 -15.12 23.99 1.57
N SER A 364 -16.21 24.72 1.79
CA SER A 364 -17.09 25.21 0.73
C SER A 364 -16.34 26.10 -0.27
N ILE A 365 -16.51 25.85 -1.57
CA ILE A 365 -16.07 26.76 -2.62
C ILE A 365 -17.29 27.52 -3.14
N SER A 366 -17.20 28.86 -3.19
CA SER A 366 -18.17 29.70 -3.91
C SER A 366 -17.52 30.29 -5.17
N LEU A 367 -18.34 30.48 -6.20
CA LEU A 367 -17.97 31.04 -7.50
C LEU A 367 -18.86 32.25 -7.87
N ASP A 368 -19.56 32.83 -6.89
CA ASP A 368 -20.61 33.87 -7.06
C ASP A 368 -20.07 35.20 -7.63
N LYS A 369 -18.75 35.30 -7.82
CA LYS A 369 -18.06 36.43 -8.47
C LYS A 369 -17.15 35.99 -9.63
N ALA A 370 -17.21 34.72 -10.04
CA ALA A 370 -16.39 34.20 -11.12
C ALA A 370 -16.79 34.84 -12.47
N PRO A 371 -15.86 34.96 -13.44
CA PRO A 371 -16.21 35.31 -14.81
C PRO A 371 -17.10 34.23 -15.43
N VAL A 372 -17.92 34.60 -16.42
CA VAL A 372 -18.75 33.63 -17.16
C VAL A 372 -17.89 32.58 -17.89
N GLU A 373 -16.72 32.99 -18.37
CA GLU A 373 -15.76 32.17 -19.10
C GLU A 373 -14.35 32.29 -18.52
N ILE A 374 -13.61 31.18 -18.49
CA ILE A 374 -12.17 31.14 -18.22
C ILE A 374 -11.45 30.77 -19.52
N PHE A 375 -10.44 31.55 -19.88
CA PHE A 375 -9.71 31.40 -21.15
C PHE A 375 -8.42 30.60 -20.91
N LYS A 376 -8.31 29.45 -21.58
CA LYS A 376 -7.17 28.54 -21.50
C LYS A 376 -6.28 28.72 -22.72
N TYR A 377 -5.00 28.98 -22.45
CA TYR A 377 -3.95 29.20 -23.42
C TYR A 377 -2.98 28.02 -23.37
N HIS A 378 -2.66 27.48 -24.53
CA HIS A 378 -1.49 26.61 -24.68
C HIS A 378 -0.23 27.47 -24.61
N VAL A 379 0.74 27.02 -23.82
CA VAL A 379 2.05 27.66 -23.68
C VAL A 379 3.13 26.71 -24.16
N ASP A 380 4.00 27.20 -25.04
CA ASP A 380 5.24 26.52 -25.45
C ASP A 380 6.45 27.37 -25.02
N VAL A 381 7.58 26.72 -24.73
CA VAL A 381 8.79 27.36 -24.22
C VAL A 381 10.01 26.84 -24.99
N VAL A 382 10.40 27.61 -26.00
CA VAL A 382 11.52 27.32 -26.90
C VAL A 382 12.75 28.10 -26.44
N ARG A 383 13.96 27.59 -26.73
CA ARG A 383 15.18 28.38 -26.57
C ARG A 383 15.28 29.42 -27.67
N SER A 384 15.82 30.60 -27.37
CA SER A 384 16.15 31.55 -28.43
C SER A 384 17.22 30.95 -29.37
N PRO A 385 17.07 31.08 -30.71
CA PRO A 385 18.13 30.75 -31.66
C PRO A 385 19.43 31.51 -31.34
N ARG A 386 20.58 30.95 -31.70
CA ARG A 386 21.85 31.63 -31.44
C ARG A 386 22.03 32.82 -32.38
N PRO A 387 22.75 33.88 -31.97
CA PRO A 387 23.06 34.99 -32.87
C PRO A 387 23.80 34.51 -34.13
N ASP A 388 24.59 33.43 -34.02
CA ASP A 388 25.31 32.77 -35.12
C ASP A 388 24.39 32.18 -36.22
N GLU A 389 23.06 32.08 -35.97
CA GLU A 389 22.08 31.42 -36.85
C GLU A 389 21.13 32.41 -37.56
N ARG A 390 21.29 33.73 -37.37
CA ARG A 390 20.50 34.77 -38.06
C ARG A 390 21.21 35.29 -39.31
N THR A 391 21.15 34.52 -40.41
CA THR A 391 21.61 35.00 -41.72
C THR A 391 20.57 35.91 -42.38
N GLU A 392 20.97 37.13 -42.77
CA GLU A 392 20.14 38.03 -43.58
C GLU A 392 20.11 37.58 -45.06
N PRO A 393 18.99 37.75 -45.79
CA PRO A 393 18.91 37.41 -47.20
C PRO A 393 19.44 38.54 -48.09
N GLN A 394 20.75 38.53 -48.37
CA GLN A 394 21.31 39.29 -49.49
C GLN A 394 21.35 38.40 -50.75
N GLY A 395 20.78 38.88 -51.85
CA GLY A 395 20.76 38.18 -53.14
C GLY A 395 21.89 38.63 -54.06
N GLY A 396 22.46 37.71 -54.85
CA GLY A 396 23.54 38.03 -55.78
C GLY A 396 24.21 36.81 -56.41
N GLU A 397 23.59 36.27 -57.46
CA GLU A 397 24.22 35.45 -58.53
C GLU A 397 24.82 34.07 -58.18
N ASN A 398 25.08 33.29 -59.24
CA ASN A 398 25.46 31.87 -59.27
C ASN A 398 26.73 31.71 -60.14
N PRO A 399 27.43 30.56 -60.13
CA PRO A 399 27.79 29.73 -58.98
C PRO A 399 29.28 29.32 -59.04
N THR A 400 29.83 28.65 -58.01
CA THR A 400 31.00 27.78 -58.24
C THR A 400 31.05 26.59 -57.27
N PHE A 401 31.01 25.37 -57.82
CA PHE A 401 31.04 24.13 -57.05
C PHE A 401 32.48 23.80 -56.57
N LYS A 402 32.66 23.77 -55.25
CA LYS A 402 33.40 22.69 -54.55
C LYS A 402 32.68 22.42 -53.24
N GLY A 403 32.35 21.15 -52.98
CA GLY A 403 31.53 20.77 -51.83
C GLY A 403 32.29 19.97 -50.79
N ASP A 404 31.74 19.94 -49.59
CA ASP A 404 31.69 18.73 -48.78
C ASP A 404 30.33 18.68 -48.07
N GLN A 405 29.58 17.59 -48.20
CA GLN A 405 28.23 17.45 -47.62
C GLN A 405 28.27 16.56 -46.38
N THR A 406 28.71 17.12 -45.26
CA THR A 406 28.46 16.57 -43.93
C THR A 406 27.30 17.30 -43.26
N SER A 407 26.07 16.99 -43.70
CA SER A 407 24.85 17.42 -43.02
C SER A 407 24.71 16.70 -41.67
N GLU A 408 25.31 17.27 -40.60
CA GLU A 408 24.96 16.90 -39.22
C GLU A 408 23.45 17.05 -39.06
N ALA A 409 22.74 15.93 -38.92
CA ALA A 409 21.30 15.94 -38.71
C ALA A 409 20.96 16.80 -37.47
N PRO A 410 19.94 17.68 -37.55
CA PRO A 410 19.70 18.68 -36.52
C PRO A 410 19.57 18.02 -35.15
N ARG A 411 20.45 18.42 -34.22
CA ARG A 411 20.57 17.78 -32.91
C ARG A 411 19.27 17.98 -32.13
N VAL A 412 18.44 16.93 -32.09
CA VAL A 412 17.16 16.90 -31.37
C VAL A 412 17.32 17.49 -29.98
N GLU A 413 16.80 18.69 -29.79
CA GLU A 413 16.92 19.41 -28.52
C GLU A 413 16.22 18.61 -27.41
N ARG A 414 16.90 18.49 -26.28
CA ARG A 414 16.33 17.76 -25.14
C ARG A 414 15.24 18.61 -24.49
N PRO A 415 14.01 18.08 -24.30
CA PRO A 415 12.92 18.81 -23.65
C PRO A 415 13.36 19.47 -22.35
N LEU A 416 12.93 20.73 -22.16
CA LEU A 416 13.22 21.47 -20.93
C LEU A 416 12.60 20.76 -19.72
N SER A 417 13.28 20.83 -18.57
CA SER A 417 12.71 20.28 -17.35
C SER A 417 11.55 21.17 -16.86
N ARG A 418 10.51 20.57 -16.27
CA ARG A 418 9.34 21.31 -15.75
C ARG A 418 9.72 22.45 -14.78
N SER A 419 10.83 22.31 -14.06
CA SER A 419 11.39 23.34 -13.18
C SER A 419 11.92 24.55 -13.96
N VAL A 420 12.60 24.33 -15.09
CA VAL A 420 13.01 25.42 -16.00
C VAL A 420 11.78 26.03 -16.67
N VAL A 421 10.88 25.22 -17.23
CA VAL A 421 9.65 25.71 -17.88
C VAL A 421 8.82 26.61 -16.97
N ARG A 422 8.51 26.19 -15.72
CA ARG A 422 7.82 27.04 -14.74
C ARG A 422 8.56 28.35 -14.46
N LYS A 423 9.90 28.34 -14.38
CA LYS A 423 10.67 29.57 -14.16
C LYS A 423 10.62 30.51 -15.36
N VAL A 424 10.77 29.99 -16.59
CA VAL A 424 10.69 30.81 -17.81
C VAL A 424 9.30 31.41 -17.98
N ILE A 425 8.22 30.65 -17.71
CA ILE A 425 6.85 31.19 -17.72
C ILE A 425 6.71 32.30 -16.66
N ASN A 426 7.16 32.08 -15.42
CA ASN A 426 7.12 33.12 -14.38
C ASN A 426 7.89 34.39 -14.80
N ALA A 427 9.07 34.24 -15.40
CA ALA A 427 9.86 35.37 -15.88
C ALA A 427 9.14 36.14 -17.01
N ALA A 428 8.56 35.43 -17.99
CA ALA A 428 7.76 36.05 -19.05
C ALA A 428 6.55 36.82 -18.48
N LEU A 429 5.84 36.26 -17.50
CA LEU A 429 4.71 36.93 -16.84
C LEU A 429 5.11 38.19 -16.07
N GLN A 430 6.36 38.30 -15.61
CA GLN A 430 6.90 39.49 -14.96
C GLN A 430 7.40 40.51 -15.99
N GLN A 431 8.33 40.10 -16.87
CA GLN A 431 8.96 40.93 -17.90
C GLN A 431 7.93 41.55 -18.87
N TYR A 432 6.84 40.83 -19.16
CA TYR A 432 5.80 41.26 -20.08
C TYR A 432 4.46 41.62 -19.40
N GLN A 433 4.44 41.89 -18.08
CA GLN A 433 3.22 42.18 -17.31
C GLN A 433 2.30 43.26 -17.96
N ALA A 434 2.89 44.32 -18.53
CA ALA A 434 2.14 45.37 -19.23
C ALA A 434 1.41 44.85 -20.50
N HIS A 435 2.02 43.91 -21.24
CA HIS A 435 1.46 43.29 -22.43
C HIS A 435 0.36 42.24 -22.13
N LEU A 436 0.17 41.92 -20.85
CA LEU A 436 -0.89 41.09 -20.31
C LEU A 436 -2.03 41.93 -19.71
N GLY A 437 -2.04 43.25 -19.91
CA GLY A 437 -3.05 44.17 -19.39
C GLY A 437 -3.10 44.24 -17.85
N GLY A 438 -2.06 43.77 -17.16
CA GLY A 438 -2.08 43.59 -15.70
C GLY A 438 -2.96 42.44 -15.20
N ILE A 439 -3.54 41.63 -16.09
CA ILE A 439 -4.45 40.53 -15.74
C ILE A 439 -3.68 39.45 -14.96
N ARG A 440 -4.22 39.05 -13.80
CA ARG A 440 -3.65 37.96 -12.98
C ARG A 440 -3.99 36.61 -13.60
N VAL A 441 -3.01 36.00 -14.25
CA VAL A 441 -3.11 34.66 -14.84
C VAL A 441 -2.40 33.61 -13.99
N VAL A 442 -2.79 32.34 -14.17
CA VAL A 442 -2.21 31.18 -13.48
C VAL A 442 -1.76 30.13 -14.49
N HIS A 443 -0.82 29.26 -14.12
CA HIS A 443 -0.35 28.17 -14.99
C HIS A 443 0.05 26.91 -14.23
N ASP A 444 -0.02 25.78 -14.93
CA ASP A 444 0.34 24.45 -14.43
C ASP A 444 1.85 24.28 -14.17
N GLY A 445 2.68 24.99 -14.92
CA GLY A 445 4.15 24.87 -14.96
C GLY A 445 4.67 23.92 -16.04
N MET A 446 3.87 23.66 -17.07
CA MET A 446 4.22 22.87 -18.25
C MET A 446 3.76 23.56 -19.54
N SER A 447 2.45 23.58 -19.80
CA SER A 447 1.94 23.96 -21.12
C SER A 447 0.50 24.49 -21.13
N ALA A 448 -0.09 24.78 -19.96
CA ALA A 448 -1.43 25.34 -19.82
C ALA A 448 -1.43 26.55 -18.88
N LEU A 449 -1.85 27.70 -19.43
CA LEU A 449 -2.08 28.95 -18.72
C LEU A 449 -3.57 29.31 -18.77
N TYR A 450 -4.11 29.87 -17.70
CA TYR A 450 -5.51 30.22 -17.56
C TYR A 450 -5.63 31.70 -17.19
N SER A 451 -6.62 32.37 -17.77
CA SER A 451 -6.92 33.77 -17.54
C SER A 451 -8.42 33.96 -17.24
N PRO A 452 -8.80 34.84 -16.30
CA PRO A 452 -10.20 35.15 -16.02
C PRO A 452 -10.81 36.12 -17.07
N GLN A 453 -9.98 36.64 -17.99
CA GLN A 453 -10.37 37.53 -19.07
C GLN A 453 -9.64 37.15 -20.36
N LYS A 454 -10.27 37.37 -21.52
CA LYS A 454 -9.63 37.13 -22.81
C LYS A 454 -8.62 38.25 -23.10
N PHE A 455 -7.41 37.88 -23.52
CA PHE A 455 -6.45 38.86 -24.04
C PHE A 455 -6.92 39.41 -25.39
N GLU A 456 -6.47 40.61 -25.73
CA GLU A 456 -6.69 41.27 -27.03
C GLU A 456 -6.14 40.47 -28.23
N TRP A 457 -5.30 39.46 -27.97
CA TRP A 457 -4.62 38.63 -28.94
C TRP A 457 -4.97 37.14 -28.75
N ASN A 458 -5.22 36.43 -29.85
CA ASN A 458 -5.43 34.97 -29.82
C ASN A 458 -4.10 34.16 -29.87
N ASN A 459 -2.99 34.83 -30.21
CA ASN A 459 -1.66 34.27 -30.41
C ASN A 459 -0.61 35.36 -30.13
N ARG A 460 0.42 35.08 -29.32
CA ARG A 460 1.55 35.99 -29.09
C ARG A 460 2.82 35.24 -28.70
N ASP A 461 3.92 35.61 -29.35
CA ASP A 461 5.27 35.22 -28.97
C ASP A 461 5.88 36.30 -28.06
N PHE A 462 6.48 35.87 -26.96
CA PHE A 462 7.25 36.68 -26.04
C PHE A 462 8.73 36.26 -26.16
N PRO A 463 9.54 36.99 -26.96
CA PRO A 463 10.95 36.66 -27.15
C PRO A 463 11.79 37.09 -25.94
N ASP A 464 13.07 36.71 -25.98
CA ASP A 464 14.13 37.21 -25.09
C ASP A 464 13.79 37.22 -23.60
N VAL A 465 13.08 36.18 -23.15
CA VAL A 465 12.74 35.96 -21.75
C VAL A 465 14.00 35.55 -20.98
N ASN A 466 14.43 36.38 -20.03
CA ASN A 466 15.60 36.11 -19.20
C ASN A 466 15.21 35.48 -17.85
N LEU A 467 15.92 34.43 -17.45
CA LEU A 467 15.71 33.73 -16.17
C LEU A 467 16.27 34.48 -14.96
N ASP A 468 17.25 35.36 -15.17
CA ASP A 468 17.97 36.05 -14.10
C ASP A 468 17.49 37.52 -13.89
N GLY A 469 16.46 37.94 -14.64
CA GLY A 469 15.88 39.29 -14.61
C GLY A 469 16.65 40.32 -15.44
N ASP A 470 16.13 41.55 -15.54
CA ASP A 470 16.85 42.67 -16.14
C ASP A 470 17.95 43.16 -15.18
N GLY A 471 19.13 42.55 -15.31
CA GLY A 471 20.36 43.06 -14.71
C GLY A 471 20.79 44.36 -15.38
N ASP A 472 21.31 45.29 -14.58
CA ASP A 472 21.66 46.66 -14.98
C ASP A 472 22.57 46.73 -16.24
N GLY A 473 22.39 47.80 -17.03
CA GLY A 473 22.67 47.93 -18.47
C GLY A 473 24.13 47.88 -18.95
N SER A 474 25.01 47.23 -18.18
CA SER A 474 26.42 47.04 -18.47
C SER A 474 26.68 45.98 -19.57
N GLN A 475 26.51 46.37 -20.84
CA GLN A 475 26.89 45.53 -21.99
C GLN A 475 28.41 45.29 -22.08
N HIS A 476 28.93 44.32 -21.32
CA HIS A 476 30.28 43.79 -21.52
C HIS A 476 30.36 42.95 -22.81
N ARG A 477 30.64 43.64 -23.92
CA ARG A 477 31.02 43.04 -25.22
C ARG A 477 32.14 42.01 -25.02
N GLY A 478 31.82 40.73 -25.20
CA GLY A 478 32.79 39.63 -25.17
C GLY A 478 32.39 38.41 -24.33
N SER A 479 31.43 38.54 -23.40
CA SER A 479 30.91 37.39 -22.65
C SER A 479 29.64 36.81 -23.29
N ARG A 480 29.45 35.49 -23.21
CA ARG A 480 28.19 34.84 -23.58
C ARG A 480 27.11 35.24 -22.58
N GLY A 481 26.10 35.97 -23.03
CA GLY A 481 24.91 36.28 -22.22
C GLY A 481 24.17 35.04 -21.73
N PRO A 482 23.31 35.16 -20.71
CA PRO A 482 22.46 34.07 -20.25
C PRO A 482 21.55 33.58 -21.41
N PRO A 483 21.23 32.27 -21.47
CA PRO A 483 20.38 31.75 -22.53
C PRO A 483 18.95 32.29 -22.37
N THR A 484 18.52 33.15 -23.29
CA THR A 484 17.13 33.63 -23.35
C THR A 484 16.20 32.57 -23.97
N PHE A 485 14.91 32.75 -23.75
CA PHE A 485 13.86 31.86 -24.23
C PHE A 485 12.77 32.63 -24.98
N ILE A 486 12.05 31.93 -25.85
CA ILE A 486 10.83 32.41 -26.49
C ILE A 486 9.65 31.66 -25.86
N VAL A 487 8.75 32.38 -25.21
CA VAL A 487 7.50 31.83 -24.68
C VAL A 487 6.39 32.14 -25.66
N LYS A 488 5.74 31.11 -26.20
CA LYS A 488 4.62 31.26 -27.15
C LYS A 488 3.32 30.99 -26.42
N MET A 489 2.33 31.87 -26.55
CA MET A 489 1.02 31.72 -25.93
C MET A 489 -0.08 31.81 -26.99
N LYS A 490 -0.94 30.78 -27.05
CA LYS A 490 -2.05 30.70 -28.02
C LYS A 490 -3.33 30.26 -27.33
N VAL A 491 -4.47 30.91 -27.62
CA VAL A 491 -5.80 30.46 -27.16
C VAL A 491 -6.01 29.02 -27.63
N ALA A 492 -6.38 28.16 -26.69
CA ALA A 492 -6.63 26.74 -26.92
C ALA A 492 -8.10 26.37 -26.69
N GLU A 493 -8.74 26.94 -25.67
CA GLU A 493 -10.07 26.55 -25.21
C GLU A 493 -10.70 27.70 -24.40
N THR A 494 -12.03 27.85 -24.50
CA THR A 494 -12.84 28.73 -23.66
C THR A 494 -13.71 27.87 -22.78
N ILE A 495 -13.65 28.06 -21.46
CA ILE A 495 -14.26 27.19 -20.47
C ILE A 495 -15.39 27.95 -19.76
N ALA A 496 -16.64 27.60 -20.06
CA ALA A 496 -17.80 28.18 -19.38
C ALA A 496 -17.83 27.75 -17.90
N VAL A 497 -17.93 28.70 -16.98
CA VAL A 497 -18.01 28.41 -15.53
C VAL A 497 -19.37 27.81 -15.15
N GLY A 498 -20.42 28.11 -15.91
CA GLY A 498 -21.76 27.51 -15.78
C GLY A 498 -21.78 25.98 -15.87
N SER A 499 -20.81 25.37 -16.56
CA SER A 499 -20.66 23.90 -16.70
C SER A 499 -20.61 23.14 -15.36
N VAL A 500 -20.29 23.81 -14.26
CA VAL A 500 -20.38 23.25 -12.89
C VAL A 500 -21.83 23.07 -12.45
N GLU A 501 -22.69 24.04 -12.73
CA GLU A 501 -24.12 24.01 -12.41
C GLU A 501 -24.90 23.13 -13.41
N ASP A 502 -24.57 23.25 -14.68
CA ASP A 502 -25.09 22.36 -15.73
C ASP A 502 -24.80 20.89 -15.39
N HIS A 503 -23.59 20.57 -14.88
CA HIS A 503 -23.25 19.22 -14.45
C HIS A 503 -24.05 18.69 -13.24
N TYR A 504 -24.60 19.54 -12.36
CA TYR A 504 -25.51 19.04 -11.31
C TYR A 504 -26.86 18.60 -11.88
N ASN A 505 -27.32 19.25 -12.95
CA ASN A 505 -28.58 18.94 -13.63
C ASN A 505 -28.42 17.84 -14.69
N ASN A 506 -27.27 17.80 -15.37
CA ASN A 506 -26.93 16.85 -16.43
C ASN A 506 -25.61 16.10 -16.11
N PRO A 507 -25.64 14.80 -15.73
CA PRO A 507 -24.43 14.01 -15.50
C PRO A 507 -23.50 13.90 -16.70
N ASP A 508 -24.03 14.06 -17.90
CA ASP A 508 -23.32 13.84 -19.16
C ASP A 508 -22.56 15.11 -19.62
N GLU A 509 -22.70 16.24 -18.89
CA GLU A 509 -21.93 17.47 -19.07
C GLU A 509 -20.49 17.33 -18.53
N ASN A 510 -19.50 17.81 -19.28
CA ASN A 510 -18.08 17.57 -19.02
C ASN A 510 -17.48 18.63 -18.09
N VAL A 511 -17.71 18.49 -16.79
CA VAL A 511 -17.16 19.37 -15.73
C VAL A 511 -15.62 19.31 -15.56
N MET A 512 -14.89 18.46 -16.30
CA MET A 512 -13.45 18.27 -16.09
C MET A 512 -12.54 19.45 -16.47
N PRO A 513 -12.78 20.25 -17.54
CA PRO A 513 -11.93 21.40 -17.87
C PRO A 513 -12.01 22.50 -16.81
N ILE A 514 -13.22 22.82 -16.32
CA ILE A 514 -13.40 23.82 -15.26
C ILE A 514 -12.78 23.37 -13.93
N LEU A 515 -12.88 22.09 -13.56
CA LEU A 515 -12.19 21.56 -12.38
C LEU A 515 -10.66 21.62 -12.49
N GLN A 516 -10.11 21.38 -13.69
CA GLN A 516 -8.67 21.52 -13.92
C GLN A 516 -8.23 22.98 -13.83
N ALA A 517 -9.00 23.91 -14.40
CA ALA A 517 -8.76 25.34 -14.27
C ALA A 517 -8.75 25.77 -12.78
N LEU A 518 -9.81 25.45 -12.04
CA LEU A 518 -9.95 25.83 -10.64
C LEU A 518 -8.90 25.17 -9.72
N ASP A 519 -8.54 23.90 -9.94
CA ASP A 519 -7.45 23.25 -9.16
C ASP A 519 -6.10 23.94 -9.47
N ILE A 520 -5.85 24.38 -10.70
CA ILE A 520 -4.63 25.14 -11.04
C ILE A 520 -4.65 26.53 -10.41
N VAL A 521 -5.78 27.25 -10.45
CA VAL A 521 -5.98 28.56 -9.79
C VAL A 521 -5.67 28.44 -8.29
N ALA A 522 -6.37 27.55 -7.57
CA ALA A 522 -6.20 27.38 -6.13
C ALA A 522 -4.82 26.83 -5.71
N ARG A 523 -4.07 26.23 -6.64
CA ARG A 523 -2.70 25.73 -6.39
C ARG A 523 -1.61 26.74 -6.74
N HIS A 524 -1.94 27.84 -7.42
CA HIS A 524 -0.93 28.70 -8.03
C HIS A 524 -0.04 29.40 -7.01
N LEU A 525 -0.62 30.09 -6.03
CA LEU A 525 0.13 30.78 -4.98
C LEU A 525 0.94 29.82 -4.10
N GLY A 526 0.35 28.65 -3.78
CA GLY A 526 1.04 27.56 -3.08
C GLY A 526 2.26 27.05 -3.85
N ALA A 527 2.16 26.88 -5.17
CA ALA A 527 3.25 26.45 -6.03
C ALA A 527 4.33 27.52 -6.28
N GLN A 528 4.06 28.80 -6.01
CA GLN A 528 5.07 29.87 -5.96
C GLN A 528 5.81 29.90 -4.62
N ARG A 529 5.12 29.65 -3.50
CA ARG A 529 5.64 29.86 -2.13
C ARG A 529 6.17 28.60 -1.43
N LEU A 530 5.77 27.39 -1.85
CA LEU A 530 5.97 26.13 -1.13
C LEU A 530 6.50 25.02 -2.03
N ILE A 531 7.12 24.00 -1.43
CA ILE A 531 7.61 22.83 -2.17
C ILE A 531 6.44 21.91 -2.53
N SER A 532 6.08 21.86 -3.82
CA SER A 532 5.03 20.99 -4.34
C SER A 532 5.53 19.56 -4.59
N VAL A 533 4.89 18.56 -3.97
CA VAL A 533 5.12 17.13 -4.19
C VAL A 533 3.80 16.46 -4.56
N GLY A 534 3.57 16.23 -5.85
CA GLY A 534 2.28 15.78 -6.36
C GLY A 534 1.20 16.83 -6.04
N ARG A 535 0.14 16.43 -5.32
CA ARG A 535 -0.91 17.34 -4.85
C ARG A 535 -0.61 18.03 -3.50
N ASN A 536 0.52 17.75 -2.86
CA ASN A 536 0.82 18.21 -1.50
C ASN A 536 1.84 19.36 -1.50
N PHE A 537 1.74 20.30 -0.55
CA PHE A 537 2.65 21.44 -0.39
C PHE A 537 3.36 21.43 0.97
N PHE A 538 4.67 21.68 0.97
CA PHE A 538 5.53 21.65 2.16
C PHE A 538 6.29 22.97 2.36
N ALA A 539 6.33 23.45 3.61
CA ALA A 539 6.86 24.77 3.95
C ALA A 539 8.30 24.77 4.47
N MET A 540 8.85 23.62 4.88
CA MET A 540 10.18 23.47 5.49
C MET A 540 10.47 24.34 6.75
N LYS A 541 9.46 25.01 7.33
CA LYS A 541 9.62 25.89 8.52
C LYS A 541 9.59 25.17 9.87
N LYS A 542 8.96 23.99 9.92
CA LYS A 542 8.92 23.11 11.09
C LYS A 542 9.13 21.69 10.60
N THR A 543 10.30 21.14 10.90
CA THR A 543 10.69 19.78 10.57
C THR A 543 11.13 19.05 11.84
N HIS A 544 11.23 17.72 11.76
CA HIS A 544 11.71 16.87 12.83
C HIS A 544 12.86 16.03 12.29
N GLU A 545 14.05 16.14 12.89
CA GLU A 545 15.23 15.37 12.47
C GLU A 545 14.92 13.87 12.53
N LEU A 546 15.27 13.14 11.46
CA LEU A 546 15.23 11.69 11.39
C LEU A 546 16.66 11.16 11.29
N LYS A 547 16.85 9.88 11.61
CA LYS A 547 18.19 9.30 11.58
C LYS A 547 18.80 9.34 10.18
N GLY A 548 19.97 9.96 10.09
CA GLY A 548 20.89 9.83 8.96
C GLY A 548 20.72 10.83 7.82
N GLY A 549 20.81 12.12 8.12
CA GLY A 549 20.75 13.19 7.11
C GLY A 549 19.37 13.34 6.48
N LYS A 550 18.32 13.18 7.29
CA LYS A 550 16.92 13.20 6.87
C LYS A 550 16.10 14.02 7.85
N GLU A 551 15.01 14.60 7.36
CA GLU A 551 14.04 15.31 8.18
C GLU A 551 12.61 14.99 7.74
N LEU A 552 11.69 14.90 8.70
CA LEU A 552 10.26 14.82 8.45
C LEU A 552 9.70 16.23 8.35
N CYS A 553 9.10 16.58 7.20
CA CYS A 553 8.39 17.85 7.04
C CYS A 553 6.88 17.63 6.95
N TRP A 554 6.13 18.49 7.64
CA TRP A 554 4.68 18.58 7.53
C TRP A 554 4.27 19.58 6.46
N GLY A 555 3.14 19.27 5.83
CA GLY A 555 2.54 20.04 4.76
C GLY A 555 1.05 19.76 4.69
N TYR A 556 0.39 20.24 3.65
CA TYR A 556 -1.02 19.99 3.41
C TYR A 556 -1.26 19.42 2.02
N HIS A 557 -2.26 18.54 1.92
CA HIS A 557 -2.91 18.17 0.68
C HIS A 557 -3.96 19.23 0.35
N GLN A 558 -4.15 19.52 -0.93
CA GLN A 558 -5.38 20.15 -1.42
C GLN A 558 -5.84 19.49 -2.73
N ALA A 559 -7.15 19.36 -2.89
CA ALA A 559 -7.79 18.98 -4.15
C ALA A 559 -9.24 19.48 -4.18
N ILE A 560 -9.64 20.10 -5.29
CA ILE A 560 -11.05 20.43 -5.54
C ILE A 560 -11.84 19.17 -5.90
N ARG A 561 -13.08 19.07 -5.41
CA ARG A 561 -14.03 18.00 -5.70
C ARG A 561 -15.42 18.55 -6.01
N VAL A 562 -16.08 17.97 -7.01
CA VAL A 562 -17.54 18.05 -7.17
C VAL A 562 -18.16 17.12 -6.15
N ALA A 563 -19.03 17.66 -5.30
CA ALA A 563 -19.83 16.90 -4.37
C ALA A 563 -21.33 17.20 -4.56
N GLU A 564 -22.21 16.43 -3.92
CA GLU A 564 -23.66 16.30 -4.18
C GLU A 564 -24.37 17.52 -4.82
N LYS A 565 -24.16 18.74 -4.28
CA LYS A 565 -24.75 20.00 -4.80
C LYS A 565 -23.80 21.20 -4.75
N LYS A 566 -22.49 20.98 -4.60
CA LYS A 566 -21.50 22.06 -4.44
C LYS A 566 -20.05 21.62 -4.69
N LEU A 567 -19.22 22.58 -5.07
CA LEU A 567 -17.76 22.39 -5.10
C LEU A 567 -17.19 22.47 -3.68
N LEU A 568 -16.29 21.54 -3.36
CA LEU A 568 -15.62 21.46 -2.07
C LEU A 568 -14.10 21.35 -2.26
N MET A 569 -13.35 22.14 -1.49
CA MET A 569 -11.90 21.98 -1.35
C MET A 569 -11.63 20.93 -0.26
N ASN A 570 -11.07 19.77 -0.60
CA ASN A 570 -10.56 18.84 0.41
C ASN A 570 -9.18 19.30 0.90
N VAL A 571 -8.99 19.41 2.21
CA VAL A 571 -7.69 19.76 2.81
C VAL A 571 -7.35 18.76 3.92
N ASP A 572 -6.20 18.09 3.81
CA ASP A 572 -5.74 17.10 4.80
C ASP A 572 -4.26 17.30 5.13
N GLN A 573 -3.86 16.99 6.37
CA GLN A 573 -2.46 17.09 6.78
C GLN A 573 -1.60 16.02 6.07
N ALA A 574 -0.60 16.48 5.33
CA ALA A 574 0.40 15.65 4.68
C ALA A 574 1.74 15.66 5.45
N ALA A 575 2.54 14.61 5.29
CA ALA A 575 3.92 14.55 5.78
C ALA A 575 4.78 13.75 4.79
N THR A 576 6.05 14.15 4.60
CA THR A 576 7.02 13.37 3.81
C THR A 576 8.44 13.64 4.32
N VAL A 577 9.33 12.68 4.06
CA VAL A 577 10.75 12.81 4.36
C VAL A 577 11.45 13.65 3.29
N PHE A 578 12.29 14.58 3.73
CA PHE A 578 13.28 15.31 2.95
C PHE A 578 14.68 14.89 3.39
N TYR A 579 15.68 15.12 2.55
CA TYR A 579 17.07 15.11 2.99
C TYR A 579 17.34 16.39 3.78
N GLU A 580 18.00 16.24 4.91
CA GLU A 580 18.41 17.35 5.78
C GLU A 580 19.47 18.21 5.07
N PRO A 581 19.36 19.55 5.06
CA PRO A 581 20.40 20.42 4.53
C PRO A 581 21.60 20.52 5.50
N GLY A 582 22.81 20.42 4.97
CA GLY A 582 24.06 20.42 5.75
C GLY A 582 25.15 19.56 5.12
N GLU A 583 26.22 19.25 5.85
CA GLU A 583 27.35 18.48 5.33
C GLU A 583 26.93 17.14 4.71
N LEU A 584 27.37 16.86 3.47
CA LEU A 584 27.15 15.57 2.81
C LEU A 584 27.70 14.40 3.63
N MET A 585 28.74 14.64 4.44
CA MET A 585 29.33 13.66 5.34
C MET A 585 28.31 13.05 6.33
N LYS A 586 27.37 13.84 6.86
CA LYS A 586 26.33 13.35 7.80
C LYS A 586 25.46 12.27 7.17
N LEU A 587 25.12 12.43 5.89
CA LEU A 587 24.38 11.44 5.11
C LEU A 587 25.24 10.23 4.72
N VAL A 588 26.52 10.44 4.35
CA VAL A 588 27.46 9.38 3.98
C VAL A 588 27.70 8.41 5.14
N LEU A 589 28.01 8.92 6.33
CA LEU A 589 28.22 8.11 7.53
C LEU A 589 26.99 7.24 7.84
N ALA A 590 25.79 7.81 7.73
CA ALA A 590 24.55 7.11 8.01
C ALA A 590 24.18 6.04 6.97
N VAL A 591 24.50 6.25 5.70
CA VAL A 591 24.32 5.24 4.64
C VAL A 591 25.29 4.05 4.82
N LEU A 592 26.48 4.31 5.37
CA LEU A 592 27.50 3.30 5.68
C LEU A 592 27.37 2.70 7.10
N ASN A 593 26.48 3.23 7.94
CA ASN A 593 26.35 2.89 9.36
C ASN A 593 27.67 3.06 10.17
N SER A 594 28.53 3.99 9.73
CA SER A 594 29.79 4.35 10.40
C SER A 594 29.57 5.46 11.44
N ARG A 595 30.37 5.49 12.51
CA ARG A 595 30.30 6.53 13.55
C ARG A 595 31.23 7.72 13.29
N SER A 596 32.30 7.53 12.53
CA SER A 596 33.28 8.58 12.20
C SER A 596 33.76 8.50 10.74
N PRO A 597 34.16 9.62 10.10
CA PRO A 597 34.76 9.60 8.76
C PRO A 597 36.07 8.80 8.69
N THR A 598 36.73 8.61 9.84
CA THR A 598 37.94 7.78 10.00
C THR A 598 37.69 6.27 9.90
N GLU A 599 36.47 5.81 10.20
CA GLU A 599 36.05 4.41 9.97
C GLU A 599 35.77 4.13 8.48
N VAL A 600 35.49 5.17 7.69
CA VAL A 600 35.20 5.04 6.25
C VAL A 600 36.51 4.83 5.48
N ARG A 601 37.03 3.60 5.53
CA ARG A 601 38.25 3.15 4.87
C ARG A 601 37.99 1.79 4.23
N ASN A 602 38.60 1.54 3.06
CA ASN A 602 38.57 0.26 2.35
C ASN A 602 37.13 -0.29 2.17
N LEU A 603 36.20 0.57 1.75
CA LEU A 603 34.79 0.21 1.53
C LEU A 603 34.68 -1.01 0.60
N SER A 604 33.90 -2.01 1.02
CA SER A 604 33.57 -3.13 0.15
C SER A 604 32.77 -2.64 -1.07
N GLU A 605 32.83 -3.39 -2.17
CA GLU A 605 32.00 -3.07 -3.34
C GLU A 605 30.51 -2.94 -3.00
N ARG A 606 30.02 -3.71 -2.02
CA ARG A 606 28.63 -3.66 -1.56
C ARG A 606 28.29 -2.31 -0.93
N GLU A 607 29.19 -1.78 -0.11
CA GLU A 607 29.05 -0.47 0.52
C GLU A 607 29.18 0.66 -0.50
N MET A 608 30.15 0.58 -1.41
CA MET A 608 30.28 1.53 -2.53
C MET A 608 29.02 1.51 -3.42
N ARG A 609 28.50 0.31 -3.78
CA ARG A 609 27.24 0.14 -4.52
C ARG A 609 26.03 0.68 -3.75
N ASN A 610 26.01 0.61 -2.42
CA ASN A 610 24.94 1.18 -1.59
C ASN A 610 25.02 2.71 -1.55
N LEU A 611 26.22 3.26 -1.30
CA LEU A 611 26.47 4.70 -1.25
C LEU A 611 26.16 5.37 -2.58
N ALA A 612 26.63 4.79 -3.69
CA ALA A 612 26.31 5.27 -5.04
C ALA A 612 24.80 5.21 -5.34
N ARG A 613 24.07 4.23 -4.79
CA ARG A 613 22.61 4.11 -4.94
C ARG A 613 21.84 5.14 -4.10
N ALA A 614 22.38 5.53 -2.95
CA ALA A 614 21.78 6.48 -2.02
C ALA A 614 22.00 7.96 -2.42
N LEU A 615 23.18 8.30 -2.95
CA LEU A 615 23.52 9.67 -3.37
C LEU A 615 23.11 10.00 -4.82
N ARG A 616 22.76 9.00 -5.65
CA ARG A 616 22.42 9.20 -7.06
C ARG A 616 21.24 10.17 -7.25
N LYS A 617 21.48 11.25 -8.01
CA LYS A 617 20.60 12.40 -8.27
C LYS A 617 20.36 13.34 -7.07
N LEU A 618 21.06 13.16 -5.95
CA LEU A 618 21.06 14.16 -4.88
C LEU A 618 21.79 15.42 -5.37
N GLU A 619 21.16 16.58 -5.27
CA GLU A 619 21.78 17.87 -5.52
C GLU A 619 22.63 18.31 -4.32
N VAL A 620 23.85 18.74 -4.59
CA VAL A 620 24.76 19.31 -3.60
C VAL A 620 25.23 20.70 -4.01
N VAL A 621 25.58 21.52 -3.01
CA VAL A 621 26.25 22.81 -3.19
C VAL A 621 27.73 22.60 -2.81
N PRO A 622 28.70 22.94 -3.68
CA PRO A 622 30.11 22.91 -3.30
C PRO A 622 30.42 24.02 -2.29
N THR A 623 31.12 23.73 -1.19
CA THR A 623 31.41 24.72 -0.14
C THR A 623 32.62 25.60 -0.45
N HIS A 624 33.61 25.05 -1.17
CA HIS A 624 34.87 25.72 -1.54
C HIS A 624 34.73 26.94 -2.48
N ARG A 625 33.50 27.25 -2.96
CA ARG A 625 33.19 28.38 -3.84
C ARG A 625 31.69 28.66 -3.87
N LYS A 626 31.28 29.90 -4.15
CA LYS A 626 29.88 30.20 -4.50
C LYS A 626 29.56 29.60 -5.88
N ASP A 627 28.79 28.51 -5.92
CA ASP A 627 28.38 27.80 -7.13
C ASP A 627 26.94 27.30 -7.00
N ARG A 628 26.28 27.05 -8.13
CA ARG A 628 24.90 26.53 -8.18
C ARG A 628 24.82 25.09 -7.70
N LYS A 629 23.63 24.66 -7.27
CA LYS A 629 23.30 23.25 -7.00
C LYS A 629 23.70 22.34 -8.16
N ARG A 630 24.30 21.18 -7.89
CA ARG A 630 24.70 20.18 -8.89
C ARG A 630 24.30 18.76 -8.46
N PRO A 631 23.63 17.96 -9.32
CA PRO A 631 23.27 16.59 -8.99
C PRO A 631 24.46 15.63 -9.05
N ILE A 632 24.53 14.69 -8.11
CA ILE A 632 25.52 13.61 -8.09
C ILE A 632 25.11 12.50 -9.08
N PHE A 633 26.01 12.16 -10.00
CA PHE A 633 25.81 11.11 -11.01
C PHE A 633 26.50 9.78 -10.68
N GLY A 634 27.49 9.79 -9.78
CA GLY A 634 28.27 8.63 -9.38
C GLY A 634 29.30 8.94 -8.30
N ILE A 635 30.09 7.94 -7.93
CA ILE A 635 31.14 7.97 -6.92
C ILE A 635 32.42 7.40 -7.56
N SER A 636 33.61 7.90 -7.21
CA SER A 636 34.88 7.39 -7.76
C SER A 636 35.17 5.98 -7.23
N PRO A 637 35.80 5.10 -8.03
CA PRO A 637 36.34 3.84 -7.53
C PRO A 637 37.49 4.09 -6.54
N ASP A 638 38.36 5.03 -6.87
CA ASP A 638 39.55 5.37 -6.09
C ASP A 638 39.30 6.49 -5.09
N ARG A 639 40.26 6.65 -4.17
CA ARG A 639 40.30 7.69 -3.13
C ARG A 639 40.67 9.06 -3.69
N ALA A 640 40.45 10.14 -2.94
CA ALA A 640 40.80 11.50 -3.37
C ALA A 640 42.31 11.74 -3.51
N ASP A 641 43.14 11.02 -2.74
CA ASP A 641 44.61 10.99 -2.89
C ASP A 641 45.12 10.15 -4.07
N GLN A 642 44.30 9.26 -4.62
CA GLN A 642 44.69 8.35 -5.71
C GLN A 642 44.04 8.68 -7.06
N THR A 643 42.85 9.29 -7.05
CA THR A 643 42.13 9.69 -8.27
C THR A 643 42.90 10.79 -8.98
N LYS A 644 43.52 10.44 -10.12
CA LYS A 644 44.27 11.38 -10.96
C LYS A 644 43.35 12.12 -11.92
N VAL A 645 43.61 13.41 -12.12
CA VAL A 645 42.94 14.27 -13.09
C VAL A 645 43.99 15.06 -13.88
N ASP A 646 43.81 15.13 -15.20
CA ASP A 646 44.57 16.05 -16.06
C ASP A 646 43.94 17.45 -15.97
N ILE A 647 44.74 18.43 -15.56
CA ILE A 647 44.34 19.83 -15.50
C ILE A 647 45.42 20.68 -16.17
N LYS A 648 45.14 21.09 -17.42
CA LYS A 648 46.06 21.85 -18.30
C LYS A 648 47.36 21.11 -18.67
N GLY A 649 47.33 19.77 -18.75
CA GLY A 649 48.50 18.94 -19.04
C GLY A 649 49.30 18.52 -17.81
N GLU A 650 48.97 19.02 -16.61
CA GLU A 650 49.51 18.48 -15.36
C GLU A 650 48.55 17.41 -14.82
N THR A 651 49.01 16.16 -14.76
CA THR A 651 48.29 15.07 -14.10
C THR A 651 48.60 15.06 -12.61
N MET A 652 47.61 15.39 -11.78
CA MET A 652 47.72 15.45 -10.32
C MET A 652 46.58 14.71 -9.62
N SER A 653 46.71 14.37 -8.33
CA SER A 653 45.55 13.84 -7.58
C SER A 653 44.53 14.95 -7.34
N VAL A 654 43.27 14.56 -7.08
CA VAL A 654 42.24 15.54 -6.69
C VAL A 654 42.59 16.20 -5.35
N ALA A 655 43.23 15.49 -4.41
CA ALA A 655 43.75 16.08 -3.18
C ALA A 655 44.80 17.18 -3.45
N ASP A 656 45.80 16.90 -4.31
CA ASP A 656 46.83 17.87 -4.69
C ASP A 656 46.23 19.11 -5.38
N TYR A 657 45.24 18.90 -6.24
CA TYR A 657 44.54 19.99 -6.93
C TYR A 657 43.85 20.95 -5.96
N PHE A 658 43.15 20.42 -4.95
CA PHE A 658 42.49 21.27 -3.95
C PHE A 658 43.48 22.00 -3.05
N ALA A 659 44.60 21.36 -2.69
CA ALA A 659 45.69 22.01 -1.98
C ALA A 659 46.35 23.12 -2.83
N LYS A 660 46.86 22.79 -4.03
CA LYS A 660 47.57 23.73 -4.92
C LYS A 660 46.73 24.94 -5.36
N LYS A 661 45.45 24.73 -5.68
CA LYS A 661 44.61 25.77 -6.31
C LYS A 661 43.73 26.56 -5.34
N TYR A 662 43.20 25.90 -4.32
CA TYR A 662 42.26 26.53 -3.38
C TYR A 662 42.85 26.70 -1.96
N ASN A 663 44.08 26.25 -1.72
CA ASN A 663 44.70 26.18 -0.40
C ASN A 663 43.87 25.34 0.60
N VAL A 664 43.16 24.32 0.10
CA VAL A 664 42.30 23.44 0.91
C VAL A 664 42.97 22.07 1.04
N TYR A 665 43.57 21.83 2.20
CA TYR A 665 44.03 20.50 2.60
C TYR A 665 42.84 19.66 3.04
N LEU A 666 42.61 18.53 2.38
CA LEU A 666 41.52 17.60 2.73
C LEU A 666 41.82 16.95 4.08
N ARG A 667 40.82 16.90 4.98
CA ARG A 667 40.90 16.17 6.26
C ARG A 667 40.75 14.66 6.02
N TYR A 668 40.05 14.27 4.96
CA TYR A 668 39.73 12.89 4.64
C TYR A 668 40.10 12.51 3.19
N PRO A 669 41.38 12.64 2.77
CA PRO A 669 41.82 12.30 1.42
C PRO A 669 41.66 10.80 1.09
N ASN A 670 41.51 9.96 2.13
CA ASN A 670 41.24 8.53 2.04
C ASN A 670 39.79 8.16 1.63
N LEU A 671 38.95 9.13 1.30
CA LEU A 671 37.55 8.92 0.90
C LEU A 671 37.38 8.98 -0.62
N PRO A 672 36.36 8.31 -1.18
CA PRO A 672 35.98 8.50 -2.57
C PRO A 672 35.34 9.88 -2.79
N LEU A 673 35.29 10.27 -4.06
CA LEU A 673 34.82 11.54 -4.57
C LEU A 673 33.40 11.38 -5.15
N VAL A 674 32.62 12.47 -5.20
CA VAL A 674 31.32 12.50 -5.89
C VAL A 674 31.44 13.16 -7.26
N ASN A 675 30.84 12.55 -8.28
CA ASN A 675 30.81 13.10 -9.64
C ASN A 675 29.59 14.01 -9.81
N VAL A 676 29.81 15.31 -9.99
CA VAL A 676 28.78 16.33 -10.25
C VAL A 676 28.83 16.90 -11.68
N GLY A 677 29.47 16.16 -12.60
CA GLY A 677 29.66 16.50 -14.01
C GLY A 677 28.71 15.75 -14.92
N SER A 678 29.24 14.78 -15.68
CA SER A 678 28.49 13.88 -16.56
C SER A 678 28.69 12.42 -16.15
N LYS A 679 27.72 11.57 -16.50
CA LYS A 679 27.88 10.09 -16.43
C LYS A 679 28.55 9.49 -17.69
N LYS A 680 29.07 10.33 -18.59
CA LYS A 680 29.92 9.91 -19.73
C LYS A 680 31.39 10.01 -19.32
N THR A 681 32.15 8.96 -19.62
CA THR A 681 33.60 8.88 -19.45
C THR A 681 34.33 10.06 -20.10
N GLY A 682 35.31 10.62 -19.40
CA GLY A 682 36.06 11.80 -19.83
C GLY A 682 35.28 13.12 -19.69
N ARG A 683 34.16 13.12 -18.94
CA ARG A 683 33.34 14.32 -18.64
C ARG A 683 32.80 14.33 -17.21
N GLU A 684 33.38 13.53 -16.35
CA GLU A 684 33.21 13.58 -14.90
C GLU A 684 33.69 14.92 -14.33
N ASN A 685 33.15 15.32 -13.18
CA ASN A 685 33.66 16.45 -12.41
C ASN A 685 33.65 16.06 -10.94
N TRP A 686 34.82 15.73 -10.40
CA TRP A 686 34.97 15.14 -9.08
C TRP A 686 35.08 16.19 -7.98
N LEU A 687 34.31 16.01 -6.91
CA LEU A 687 34.40 16.81 -5.69
C LEU A 687 34.62 15.91 -4.46
N PRO A 688 35.48 16.31 -3.51
CA PRO A 688 35.56 15.69 -2.19
C PRO A 688 34.22 15.78 -1.43
N ILE A 689 33.86 14.71 -0.73
CA ILE A 689 32.63 14.62 0.06
C ILE A 689 32.56 15.71 1.13
N GLU A 690 33.69 16.04 1.77
CA GLU A 690 33.77 17.09 2.79
C GLU A 690 33.66 18.53 2.25
N LEU A 691 33.67 18.71 0.92
CA LEU A 691 33.52 20.01 0.25
C LEU A 691 32.15 20.15 -0.43
N CYS A 692 31.16 19.38 0.03
CA CYS A 692 29.79 19.32 -0.49
C CYS A 692 28.77 19.40 0.64
N GLU A 693 27.76 20.25 0.49
CA GLU A 693 26.56 20.30 1.33
C GLU A 693 25.33 19.80 0.57
N VAL A 694 24.43 19.09 1.24
CA VAL A 694 23.14 18.65 0.70
C VAL A 694 22.23 19.85 0.49
N ALA A 695 21.76 20.05 -0.74
CA ALA A 695 20.94 21.22 -1.05
C ALA A 695 19.53 21.11 -0.43
N PRO A 696 18.96 22.19 0.15
CA PRO A 696 17.68 22.14 0.84
C PRO A 696 16.49 21.86 -0.11
N GLY A 697 15.44 21.26 0.46
CA GLY A 697 14.15 21.04 -0.20
C GLY A 697 14.03 19.76 -1.03
N GLN A 698 14.97 18.84 -0.91
CA GLN A 698 14.99 17.59 -1.69
C GLN A 698 14.24 16.45 -0.99
N ARG A 699 13.16 15.96 -1.59
CA ARG A 699 12.41 14.81 -1.05
C ARG A 699 13.28 13.55 -1.04
N CYS A 700 13.33 12.86 0.09
CA CYS A 700 13.98 11.54 0.19
C CYS A 700 13.03 10.44 -0.32
N PRO A 701 13.38 9.66 -1.35
CA PRO A 701 12.56 8.54 -1.82
C PRO A 701 12.77 7.26 -1.00
N ASN A 702 13.92 7.13 -0.33
CA ASN A 702 14.38 5.90 0.31
C ASN A 702 14.25 5.99 1.84
N ILE A 703 13.09 5.58 2.34
CA ILE A 703 12.76 5.53 3.78
C ILE A 703 13.04 4.10 4.27
N ASN A 704 13.75 3.95 5.40
CA ASN A 704 14.00 2.63 6.01
C ASN A 704 12.92 2.28 7.06
N ASP A 705 12.94 1.06 7.61
CA ASP A 705 11.89 0.60 8.55
C ASP A 705 11.94 1.32 9.92
N LEU A 706 13.11 1.80 10.36
CA LEU A 706 13.27 2.59 11.59
C LEU A 706 12.74 4.02 11.39
N ASP A 707 13.09 4.65 10.27
CA ASP A 707 12.50 5.93 9.84
C ASP A 707 10.96 5.79 9.79
N THR A 708 10.46 4.70 9.21
CA THR A 708 9.02 4.43 9.07
C THR A 708 8.32 4.34 10.42
N ALA A 709 8.92 3.68 11.41
CA ALA A 709 8.37 3.62 12.77
C ALA A 709 8.30 5.01 13.43
N GLU A 710 9.34 5.83 13.25
CA GLU A 710 9.36 7.21 13.77
C GLU A 710 8.34 8.10 13.06
N ILE A 711 8.26 8.04 11.73
CA ILE A 711 7.28 8.77 10.93
C ILE A 711 5.86 8.41 11.34
N ILE A 712 5.56 7.12 11.56
CA ILE A 712 4.25 6.68 12.09
C ILE A 712 4.00 7.28 13.47
N ARG A 713 4.99 7.28 14.38
CA ARG A 713 4.87 7.90 15.72
C ARG A 713 4.53 9.38 15.63
N GLN A 714 5.22 10.14 14.78
CA GLN A 714 5.06 11.59 14.63
C GLN A 714 3.81 12.01 13.84
N THR A 715 3.29 11.15 12.95
CA THR A 715 2.14 11.47 12.08
C THR A 715 0.80 10.91 12.57
N SER A 716 0.79 9.95 13.51
CA SER A 716 -0.44 9.33 14.04
C SER A 716 -1.17 10.19 15.07
N GLN A 717 -1.57 11.40 14.66
CA GLN A 717 -2.18 12.41 15.51
C GLN A 717 -3.65 12.10 15.85
N PRO A 718 -4.09 12.30 17.12
CA PRO A 718 -5.49 12.19 17.51
C PRO A 718 -6.43 13.10 16.70
N PRO A 719 -7.73 12.77 16.58
CA PRO A 719 -8.69 13.51 15.76
C PRO A 719 -8.74 15.01 16.06
N SER A 720 -8.78 15.41 17.35
CA SER A 720 -8.78 16.82 17.76
C SER A 720 -7.52 17.57 17.29
N VAL A 721 -6.35 16.98 17.48
CA VAL A 721 -5.05 17.55 17.07
C VAL A 721 -4.95 17.64 15.54
N ARG A 722 -5.48 16.65 14.80
CA ARG A 722 -5.54 16.72 13.33
C ARG A 722 -6.51 17.79 12.86
N GLN A 723 -7.67 17.91 13.50
CA GLN A 723 -8.69 18.92 13.21
C GLN A 723 -8.13 20.34 13.38
N GLU A 724 -7.44 20.62 14.50
CA GLU A 724 -6.77 21.90 14.74
C GLU A 724 -5.66 22.17 13.70
N ASN A 725 -4.84 21.17 13.39
CA ASN A 725 -3.76 21.31 12.42
C ASN A 725 -4.28 21.60 11.00
N ILE A 726 -5.40 21.02 10.56
CA ILE A 726 -5.99 21.33 9.24
C ILE A 726 -6.48 22.78 9.19
N LEU A 727 -7.17 23.27 10.23
CA LEU A 727 -7.58 24.69 10.30
C LEU A 727 -6.38 25.64 10.34
N SER A 728 -5.31 25.25 11.04
CA SER A 728 -4.05 26.00 11.06
C SER A 728 -3.37 26.03 9.69
N GLN A 729 -3.43 24.94 8.93
CA GLN A 729 -2.89 24.84 7.58
C GLN A 729 -3.66 25.70 6.57
N ILE A 730 -4.98 25.83 6.71
CA ILE A 730 -5.80 26.69 5.84
C ILE A 730 -5.50 28.17 6.07
N ARG A 731 -5.39 28.60 7.34
CA ARG A 731 -4.92 29.95 7.68
C ARG A 731 -3.50 30.22 7.16
N GLN A 732 -2.63 29.22 7.13
CA GLN A 732 -1.27 29.32 6.57
C GLN A 732 -1.22 29.29 5.03
N ALA A 733 -2.17 28.62 4.38
CA ALA A 733 -2.32 28.65 2.92
C ALA A 733 -2.79 30.04 2.45
N GLY A 734 -3.65 30.69 3.25
CA GLY A 734 -4.02 32.09 3.07
C GLY A 734 -5.07 32.33 1.98
N PHE A 735 -5.89 31.33 1.65
CA PHE A 735 -6.88 31.38 0.57
C PHE A 735 -7.84 32.59 0.61
N GLU A 736 -8.14 33.11 1.81
CA GLU A 736 -8.96 34.32 1.99
C GLU A 736 -8.33 35.59 1.40
N ASN A 737 -7.00 35.63 1.32
CA ASN A 737 -6.19 36.76 0.83
C ASN A 737 -5.31 36.33 -0.36
N ASP A 738 -5.75 35.34 -1.14
CA ASP A 738 -5.05 34.91 -2.37
C ASP A 738 -5.54 35.75 -3.56
N PRO A 739 -4.70 36.63 -4.14
CA PRO A 739 -5.11 37.52 -5.21
C PRO A 739 -5.33 36.80 -6.54
N TYR A 740 -4.92 35.53 -6.67
CA TYR A 740 -5.26 34.70 -7.83
C TYR A 740 -6.64 34.06 -7.66
N LEU A 741 -7.05 33.70 -6.43
CA LEU A 741 -8.43 33.28 -6.16
C LEU A 741 -9.41 34.44 -6.39
N GLU A 742 -9.08 35.63 -5.88
CA GLU A 742 -9.88 36.85 -6.07
C GLU A 742 -10.08 37.21 -7.55
N ALA A 743 -9.01 37.17 -8.37
CA ALA A 743 -9.08 37.50 -9.79
C ALA A 743 -9.94 36.52 -10.62
N PHE A 744 -10.11 35.29 -10.15
CA PHE A 744 -11.00 34.29 -10.73
C PHE A 744 -12.36 34.24 -10.03
N GLY A 745 -12.64 35.16 -9.10
CA GLY A 745 -13.89 35.24 -8.35
C GLY A 745 -14.18 34.06 -7.41
N MET A 746 -13.18 33.21 -7.17
CA MET A 746 -13.28 32.00 -6.36
C MET A 746 -13.08 32.31 -4.88
N LYS A 747 -13.93 31.76 -4.00
CA LYS A 747 -13.78 31.86 -2.55
C LYS A 747 -13.73 30.48 -1.89
N VAL A 748 -12.86 30.32 -0.90
CA VAL A 748 -12.73 29.09 -0.09
C VAL A 748 -13.10 29.38 1.37
N GLY A 749 -14.06 28.63 1.90
CA GLY A 749 -14.51 28.75 3.29
C GLY A 749 -13.40 28.40 4.30
N GLN A 750 -13.42 29.07 5.45
CA GLN A 750 -12.43 28.88 6.52
C GLN A 750 -12.84 27.82 7.57
N ASN A 751 -14.10 27.36 7.52
CA ASN A 751 -14.68 26.41 8.47
C ASN A 751 -14.94 25.05 7.80
N PHE A 752 -14.84 23.98 8.58
CA PHE A 752 -15.19 22.63 8.12
C PHE A 752 -16.64 22.57 7.67
N GLU A 753 -16.86 22.00 6.49
CA GLU A 753 -18.16 21.56 6.02
C GLU A 753 -18.77 20.56 7.02
N THR A 754 -20.09 20.61 7.18
CA THR A 754 -20.83 19.72 8.08
C THR A 754 -21.79 18.85 7.27
N THR A 755 -21.86 17.57 7.60
CA THR A 755 -22.74 16.61 6.93
C THR A 755 -23.41 15.71 7.94
N ASP A 756 -24.65 15.35 7.66
CA ASP A 756 -25.32 14.24 8.32
C ASP A 756 -24.72 12.91 7.85
N VAL A 757 -24.67 11.96 8.77
CA VAL A 757 -24.12 10.62 8.59
C VAL A 757 -25.00 9.62 9.33
N ARG A 758 -24.97 8.35 8.94
CA ARG A 758 -25.74 7.29 9.61
C ARG A 758 -24.80 6.26 10.21
N VAL A 759 -25.09 5.77 11.42
CA VAL A 759 -24.34 4.67 12.05
C VAL A 759 -25.13 3.39 11.88
N LEU A 760 -24.68 2.52 10.98
CA LEU A 760 -25.21 1.16 10.83
C LEU A 760 -24.91 0.33 12.07
N ASP A 761 -25.86 -0.53 12.43
CA ASP A 761 -25.75 -1.44 13.58
C ASP A 761 -24.76 -2.58 13.27
N PRO A 762 -23.97 -3.06 14.26
CA PRO A 762 -23.06 -4.18 14.08
C PRO A 762 -23.82 -5.53 14.12
N PRO A 763 -23.43 -6.51 13.29
CA PRO A 763 -23.99 -7.86 13.33
C PRO A 763 -23.48 -8.68 14.53
N ASP A 764 -24.30 -9.61 15.01
CA ASP A 764 -23.94 -10.64 15.99
C ASP A 764 -22.96 -11.64 15.37
N VAL A 765 -21.81 -11.86 16.04
CA VAL A 765 -20.80 -12.82 15.60
C VAL A 765 -21.03 -14.16 16.31
N GLN A 766 -21.44 -15.16 15.55
CA GLN A 766 -21.77 -16.50 16.04
C GLN A 766 -20.54 -17.42 16.06
N TYR A 767 -20.30 -18.01 17.22
CA TYR A 767 -19.35 -19.09 17.48
C TYR A 767 -20.12 -20.40 17.78
N ALA A 768 -19.43 -21.54 17.89
CA ALA A 768 -20.09 -22.84 18.10
C ALA A 768 -20.84 -22.99 19.45
N ASN A 769 -20.67 -22.04 20.37
CA ASN A 769 -21.24 -22.10 21.72
C ASN A 769 -21.80 -20.76 22.25
N VAL A 770 -21.73 -19.68 21.46
CA VAL A 770 -22.13 -18.33 21.90
C VAL A 770 -22.26 -17.38 20.70
N SER A 771 -23.24 -16.47 20.77
CA SER A 771 -23.30 -15.27 19.92
C SER A 771 -22.78 -14.07 20.70
N GLU A 772 -21.94 -13.23 20.12
CA GLU A 772 -21.47 -11.99 20.77
C GLU A 772 -21.62 -10.77 19.86
N ARG A 773 -22.38 -9.77 20.30
CA ARG A 773 -22.55 -8.50 19.60
C ARG A 773 -21.30 -7.61 19.75
N PRO A 774 -20.58 -7.25 18.67
CA PRO A 774 -19.32 -6.53 18.78
C PRO A 774 -19.46 -5.09 19.30
N SER A 775 -18.83 -4.79 20.44
CA SER A 775 -18.83 -3.44 21.00
C SER A 775 -17.80 -2.55 20.28
N ARG A 776 -18.27 -1.48 19.62
CA ARG A 776 -17.42 -0.53 18.85
C ARG A 776 -16.45 -1.27 17.90
N GLY A 777 -17.00 -2.24 17.15
CA GLY A 777 -16.29 -3.03 16.14
C GLY A 777 -15.27 -4.03 16.70
N GLN A 778 -15.40 -4.44 17.97
CA GLN A 778 -14.44 -5.30 18.68
C GLN A 778 -15.16 -6.35 19.53
N TRP A 779 -14.63 -7.57 19.55
CA TRP A 779 -15.03 -8.67 20.43
C TRP A 779 -13.80 -9.46 20.86
N ASN A 780 -13.97 -10.55 21.62
CA ASN A 780 -12.86 -11.36 22.13
C ASN A 780 -13.13 -12.87 22.03
N LEU A 781 -12.06 -13.68 22.08
CA LEU A 781 -12.13 -15.16 22.02
C LEU A 781 -12.30 -15.84 23.39
N LYS A 782 -12.48 -15.10 24.49
CA LYS A 782 -12.62 -15.70 25.81
C LYS A 782 -13.89 -16.56 25.83
N ASP A 783 -13.72 -17.82 26.23
CA ASP A 783 -14.75 -18.85 26.37
C ASP A 783 -15.53 -19.15 25.07
N LYS A 784 -14.89 -18.97 23.90
CA LYS A 784 -15.50 -19.24 22.57
C LYS A 784 -14.81 -20.38 21.82
N LYS A 785 -15.60 -21.22 21.17
CA LYS A 785 -15.16 -22.32 20.29
C LYS A 785 -15.46 -22.02 18.82
N PHE A 786 -14.55 -22.36 17.93
CA PHE A 786 -14.71 -22.14 16.49
C PHE A 786 -15.90 -22.93 15.91
N VAL A 787 -16.64 -22.30 14.99
CA VAL A 787 -17.81 -22.90 14.29
C VAL A 787 -17.49 -24.23 13.64
N CYS A 788 -16.33 -24.32 12.98
CA CYS A 788 -15.72 -25.58 12.57
C CYS A 788 -14.26 -25.54 13.01
N GLY A 789 -13.94 -26.21 14.12
CA GLY A 789 -12.56 -26.45 14.52
C GLY A 789 -11.93 -27.58 13.69
N ALA A 790 -10.79 -27.32 13.07
CA ALA A 790 -10.01 -28.36 12.39
C ALA A 790 -9.39 -29.35 13.40
N VAL A 791 -9.06 -30.54 12.92
CA VAL A 791 -8.41 -31.60 13.69
C VAL A 791 -6.97 -31.77 13.18
N LEU A 792 -6.00 -31.59 14.08
CA LEU A 792 -4.58 -31.57 13.76
C LEU A 792 -3.86 -32.78 14.37
N ARG A 793 -3.55 -33.75 13.51
CA ARG A 793 -2.89 -35.02 13.82
C ARG A 793 -1.42 -35.00 13.44
N ASN A 794 -1.10 -34.54 12.23
CA ASN A 794 0.27 -34.55 11.73
C ASN A 794 0.78 -33.13 11.46
N TRP A 795 1.60 -32.61 12.38
CA TRP A 795 2.14 -31.25 12.32
C TRP A 795 3.53 -31.18 12.96
N GLY A 796 4.37 -30.28 12.47
CA GLY A 796 5.77 -30.13 12.90
C GLY A 796 6.16 -28.71 13.25
N VAL A 797 7.32 -28.57 13.90
CA VAL A 797 7.90 -27.29 14.31
C VAL A 797 9.33 -27.15 13.78
N VAL A 798 9.64 -26.02 13.16
CA VAL A 798 10.98 -25.64 12.70
C VAL A 798 11.47 -24.43 13.49
N VAL A 799 12.73 -24.44 13.93
CA VAL A 799 13.35 -23.34 14.70
C VAL A 799 14.49 -22.69 13.90
N ASP A 800 14.20 -21.58 13.22
CA ASP A 800 15.15 -20.65 12.58
C ASP A 800 15.37 -19.44 13.51
N ALA A 801 15.78 -19.72 14.75
CA ALA A 801 15.90 -18.73 15.83
C ALA A 801 16.88 -19.16 16.93
N ASN A 802 17.51 -18.19 17.60
CA ASN A 802 18.28 -18.42 18.82
C ASN A 802 17.34 -18.32 20.05
N VAL A 803 16.73 -19.46 20.40
CA VAL A 803 15.81 -19.66 21.53
C VAL A 803 16.16 -20.94 22.28
N SER A 804 15.79 -21.05 23.55
CA SER A 804 16.02 -22.31 24.28
C SER A 804 14.98 -23.37 23.88
N PRO A 805 15.34 -24.67 23.79
CA PRO A 805 14.37 -25.74 23.60
C PRO A 805 13.28 -25.78 24.69
N ARG A 806 13.57 -25.25 25.89
CA ARG A 806 12.60 -25.06 26.97
C ARG A 806 11.52 -24.02 26.61
N ASP A 807 11.91 -22.88 26.04
CA ASP A 807 10.95 -21.85 25.58
C ASP A 807 10.04 -22.42 24.47
N VAL A 808 10.62 -23.19 23.54
CA VAL A 808 9.88 -23.85 22.45
C VAL A 808 8.87 -24.86 23.01
N LYS A 809 9.30 -25.77 23.90
CA LYS A 809 8.43 -26.76 24.53
C LYS A 809 7.31 -26.13 25.37
N ASN A 810 7.62 -25.10 26.15
CA ASN A 810 6.63 -24.33 26.92
C ASN A 810 5.58 -23.67 26.01
N PHE A 811 6.03 -23.09 24.89
CA PHE A 811 5.13 -22.45 23.92
C PHE A 811 4.25 -23.45 23.18
N ILE A 812 4.78 -24.63 22.81
CA ILE A 812 3.99 -25.73 22.22
C ILE A 812 2.87 -26.18 23.17
N GLY A 813 3.17 -26.39 24.46
CA GLY A 813 2.16 -26.72 25.47
C GLY A 813 1.05 -25.66 25.58
N LEU A 814 1.44 -24.38 25.68
CA LEU A 814 0.49 -23.26 25.72
C LEU A 814 -0.36 -23.15 24.44
N MET A 815 0.23 -23.42 23.28
CA MET A 815 -0.48 -23.47 22.00
C MET A 815 -1.53 -24.59 21.99
N VAL A 816 -1.17 -25.82 22.38
CA VAL A 816 -2.08 -26.99 22.44
C VAL A 816 -3.24 -26.74 23.41
N ASP A 817 -2.97 -26.20 24.60
CA ASP A 817 -4.01 -25.90 25.58
C ASP A 817 -4.93 -24.75 25.14
N THR A 818 -4.41 -23.77 24.38
CA THR A 818 -5.20 -22.66 23.84
C THR A 818 -6.05 -23.11 22.64
N ALA A 819 -5.49 -23.92 21.75
CA ALA A 819 -6.19 -24.53 20.62
C ALA A 819 -7.38 -25.36 21.11
N SER A 820 -7.15 -26.24 22.08
CA SER A 820 -8.18 -27.07 22.72
C SER A 820 -9.35 -26.23 23.27
N LYS A 821 -9.04 -25.09 23.91
CA LYS A 821 -10.06 -24.15 24.44
C LYS A 821 -10.85 -23.45 23.32
N CYS A 822 -10.19 -23.14 22.20
CA CYS A 822 -10.83 -22.59 20.99
C CYS A 822 -11.55 -23.65 20.14
N GLY A 823 -11.53 -24.94 20.52
CA GLY A 823 -12.14 -26.03 19.76
C GLY A 823 -11.32 -26.54 18.56
N LEU A 824 -10.07 -26.11 18.41
CA LEU A 824 -9.12 -26.68 17.44
C LEU A 824 -8.45 -27.91 18.10
N SER A 825 -8.78 -29.12 17.65
CA SER A 825 -8.18 -30.33 18.24
C SER A 825 -6.74 -30.49 17.79
N MET A 826 -5.84 -30.72 18.74
CA MET A 826 -4.43 -31.03 18.48
C MET A 826 -4.13 -32.41 19.07
N ASP A 827 -4.49 -33.44 18.32
CA ASP A 827 -4.42 -34.85 18.70
C ASP A 827 -2.96 -35.23 19.01
N CYS A 828 -2.02 -34.78 18.17
CA CYS A 828 -0.59 -34.83 18.47
C CYS A 828 -0.17 -33.65 19.35
N ARG A 829 0.08 -33.93 20.63
CA ARG A 829 0.59 -32.95 21.61
C ARG A 829 2.11 -32.74 21.57
N ASN A 830 2.86 -33.68 21.02
CA ASN A 830 4.33 -33.70 20.96
C ASN A 830 4.80 -33.80 19.49
N PRO A 831 4.75 -32.70 18.71
CA PRO A 831 5.20 -32.69 17.32
C PRO A 831 6.72 -32.93 17.21
N PRO A 832 7.23 -33.35 16.03
CA PRO A 832 8.64 -33.19 15.71
C PRO A 832 9.09 -31.72 15.81
N VAL A 833 10.33 -31.51 16.26
CA VAL A 833 10.96 -30.19 16.38
C VAL A 833 12.33 -30.24 15.73
N ILE A 834 12.44 -29.67 14.53
CA ILE A 834 13.69 -29.56 13.78
C ILE A 834 14.34 -28.21 14.12
N ASP A 835 15.48 -28.26 14.79
CA ASP A 835 16.18 -27.07 15.29
C ASP A 835 17.48 -26.79 14.51
N ARG A 836 17.64 -25.53 14.10
CA ARG A 836 18.82 -25.06 13.38
C ARG A 836 20.12 -25.21 14.18
N SER A 837 20.04 -25.11 15.50
CA SER A 837 21.21 -25.25 16.39
C SER A 837 21.81 -26.66 16.44
N VAL A 838 21.06 -27.68 15.98
CA VAL A 838 21.50 -29.08 15.94
C VAL A 838 22.07 -29.47 14.57
N SER A 839 21.65 -28.79 13.50
CA SER A 839 21.88 -29.21 12.11
C SER A 839 22.64 -28.19 11.25
N HIS A 840 22.74 -26.93 11.69
CA HIS A 840 23.34 -25.79 10.97
C HIS A 840 22.74 -25.44 9.59
N MET A 841 21.73 -26.19 9.11
CA MET A 841 21.15 -26.05 7.77
C MET A 841 20.40 -24.72 7.55
N GLU A 842 20.12 -24.42 6.29
CA GLU A 842 19.28 -23.29 5.90
C GLU A 842 17.78 -23.60 6.06
N VAL A 843 16.94 -22.57 6.14
CA VAL A 843 15.54 -22.73 6.57
C VAL A 843 14.69 -23.56 5.61
N GLU A 844 14.99 -23.53 4.31
CA GLU A 844 14.43 -24.42 3.30
C GLU A 844 14.65 -25.90 3.63
N ASP A 845 15.88 -26.28 3.98
CA ASP A 845 16.25 -27.67 4.27
C ASP A 845 15.66 -28.13 5.61
N LEU A 846 15.66 -27.24 6.64
CA LEU A 846 14.98 -27.51 7.91
C LEU A 846 13.48 -27.78 7.71
N MET A 847 12.82 -27.05 6.81
CA MET A 847 11.42 -27.27 6.47
C MET A 847 11.21 -28.55 5.66
N LYS A 848 12.15 -28.91 4.77
CA LYS A 848 12.10 -30.18 4.06
C LYS A 848 12.27 -31.37 5.01
N THR A 849 13.32 -31.41 5.84
CA THR A 849 13.51 -32.47 6.84
C THR A 849 12.32 -32.58 7.79
N CYS A 850 11.71 -31.47 8.17
CA CYS A 850 10.49 -31.48 8.99
C CYS A 850 9.27 -32.05 8.23
N PHE A 851 9.17 -31.84 6.92
CA PHE A 851 8.13 -32.44 6.08
C PHE A 851 8.37 -33.94 5.90
N ASP A 852 9.59 -34.34 5.52
CA ASP A 852 10.01 -35.72 5.33
C ASP A 852 9.74 -36.55 6.62
N GLU A 853 10.11 -36.03 7.80
CA GLU A 853 9.85 -36.71 9.09
C GLU A 853 8.34 -36.82 9.42
N LEU A 854 7.51 -35.88 8.94
CA LEU A 854 6.06 -35.98 9.12
C LEU A 854 5.45 -37.07 8.22
N GLU A 855 5.97 -37.28 7.01
CA GLU A 855 5.54 -38.40 6.15
C GLU A 855 5.97 -39.75 6.75
N ASP A 856 7.24 -39.90 7.15
CA ASP A 856 7.79 -41.12 7.78
C ASP A 856 7.03 -41.53 9.05
N ARG A 857 6.49 -40.56 9.80
CA ARG A 857 5.70 -40.80 11.02
C ARG A 857 4.33 -41.46 10.78
N GLY A 858 3.86 -41.57 9.53
CA GLY A 858 2.66 -42.33 9.16
C GLY A 858 1.32 -41.83 9.70
N ASN A 859 1.25 -40.69 10.39
CA ASN A 859 0.06 -40.17 11.07
C ASN A 859 -0.96 -39.49 10.11
N GLY A 860 -1.05 -39.97 8.87
CA GLY A 860 -1.73 -39.31 7.76
C GLY A 860 -0.89 -38.19 7.11
N SER A 861 -1.42 -37.53 6.08
CA SER A 861 -0.71 -36.49 5.34
C SER A 861 -0.27 -35.31 6.24
N PRO A 862 0.97 -34.79 6.11
CA PRO A 862 1.42 -33.59 6.83
C PRO A 862 0.49 -32.39 6.63
N GLN A 863 0.04 -31.75 7.73
CA GLN A 863 -1.03 -30.75 7.69
C GLN A 863 -0.56 -29.28 7.87
N ILE A 864 0.45 -29.03 8.72
CA ILE A 864 1.02 -27.68 8.92
C ILE A 864 2.43 -27.74 9.51
N ILE A 865 3.29 -26.79 9.12
CA ILE A 865 4.58 -26.53 9.77
C ILE A 865 4.53 -25.18 10.50
N MET A 866 4.79 -25.17 11.80
CA MET A 866 4.99 -23.95 12.58
C MET A 866 6.47 -23.55 12.52
N VAL A 867 6.78 -22.32 12.07
CA VAL A 867 8.18 -21.87 11.91
C VAL A 867 8.50 -20.75 12.90
N ILE A 868 9.35 -21.04 13.88
CA ILE A 868 9.83 -20.06 14.86
C ILE A 868 11.01 -19.31 14.25
N LYS A 869 10.81 -18.04 13.92
CA LYS A 869 11.81 -17.13 13.33
C LYS A 869 12.47 -16.25 14.39
N GLN A 870 13.75 -15.94 14.21
CA GLN A 870 14.47 -14.96 15.03
C GLN A 870 13.74 -13.62 15.11
N ASP A 871 13.31 -13.07 13.96
CA ASP A 871 12.73 -11.74 13.86
C ASP A 871 11.65 -11.60 12.76
N LYS A 872 11.22 -10.35 12.53
CA LYS A 872 10.24 -9.94 11.51
C LYS A 872 10.84 -9.80 10.09
N GLY A 873 12.11 -10.13 9.89
CA GLY A 873 12.83 -9.96 8.63
C GLY A 873 12.12 -10.65 7.46
N SER A 874 11.94 -9.89 6.38
CA SER A 874 11.18 -10.28 5.18
C SER A 874 11.88 -11.35 4.34
N VAL A 875 13.21 -11.39 4.33
CA VAL A 875 13.99 -12.34 3.51
C VAL A 875 13.77 -13.79 3.95
N SER A 876 14.06 -14.13 5.21
CA SER A 876 13.78 -15.48 5.75
C SER A 876 12.27 -15.79 5.72
N TYR A 877 11.38 -14.81 5.91
CA TYR A 877 9.94 -15.02 5.76
C TYR A 877 9.54 -15.40 4.32
N GLY A 878 10.11 -14.74 3.31
CA GLY A 878 9.88 -15.04 1.90
C GLY A 878 10.36 -16.44 1.51
N ARG A 879 11.55 -16.83 1.97
CA ARG A 879 12.12 -18.17 1.80
C ARG A 879 11.21 -19.27 2.36
N ILE A 880 10.82 -19.13 3.63
CA ILE A 880 9.82 -19.99 4.29
C ILE A 880 8.53 -20.09 3.47
N LYS A 881 8.04 -18.96 2.94
CA LYS A 881 6.77 -18.91 2.20
C LYS A 881 6.82 -19.44 0.78
N ARG A 882 7.92 -19.30 0.07
CA ARG A 882 8.15 -20.01 -1.19
C ARG A 882 8.22 -21.52 -0.95
N MET A 883 9.03 -21.96 0.02
CA MET A 883 9.16 -23.38 0.34
C MET A 883 7.83 -24.04 0.73
N SER A 884 7.05 -23.42 1.63
CA SER A 884 5.74 -23.96 2.03
C SER A 884 4.66 -23.85 0.95
N ASP A 885 4.45 -22.66 0.39
CA ASP A 885 3.27 -22.39 -0.44
C ASP A 885 3.48 -22.84 -1.91
N THR A 886 4.71 -22.95 -2.43
CA THR A 886 4.99 -23.31 -3.84
C THR A 886 5.78 -24.62 -4.05
N VAL A 887 6.53 -25.11 -3.05
CA VAL A 887 7.38 -26.32 -3.21
C VAL A 887 6.80 -27.54 -2.48
N LEU A 888 6.74 -27.48 -1.13
CA LEU A 888 6.22 -28.59 -0.31
C LEU A 888 4.70 -28.73 -0.37
N GLY A 889 3.99 -27.64 -0.68
CA GLY A 889 2.53 -27.68 -0.78
C GLY A 889 1.83 -27.88 0.55
N ILE A 890 2.39 -27.35 1.63
CA ILE A 890 1.89 -27.50 3.00
C ILE A 890 1.68 -26.12 3.64
N PRO A 891 0.56 -25.86 4.34
CA PRO A 891 0.39 -24.62 5.08
C PRO A 891 1.51 -24.40 6.10
N SER A 892 1.95 -23.15 6.25
CA SER A 892 2.90 -22.78 7.31
C SER A 892 2.48 -21.57 8.13
N GLN A 893 2.86 -21.59 9.42
CA GLN A 893 2.53 -20.58 10.41
C GLN A 893 3.78 -20.07 11.12
N CYS A 894 4.28 -18.92 10.67
CA CYS A 894 5.46 -18.30 11.26
C CYS A 894 5.14 -17.64 12.61
N VAL A 895 6.04 -17.74 13.58
CA VAL A 895 5.99 -17.10 14.90
C VAL A 895 7.34 -16.44 15.19
N VAL A 896 7.36 -15.23 15.74
CA VAL A 896 8.63 -14.56 16.09
C VAL A 896 9.07 -14.97 17.51
N ALA A 897 10.34 -15.35 17.67
CA ALA A 897 10.99 -15.78 18.91
C ALA A 897 10.64 -14.92 20.14
N ALA A 898 10.59 -13.60 19.98
CA ALA A 898 10.26 -12.65 21.05
C ALA A 898 8.83 -12.80 21.64
N ASN A 899 7.94 -13.55 20.98
CA ASN A 899 6.61 -13.87 21.51
C ASN A 899 6.60 -15.10 22.43
N LEU A 900 7.50 -16.06 22.23
CA LEU A 900 7.58 -17.30 23.02
C LEU A 900 7.88 -16.95 24.48
N ARG A 901 8.93 -16.15 24.70
CA ARG A 901 9.35 -15.63 26.02
C ARG A 901 8.28 -14.82 26.76
N LYS A 902 7.20 -14.41 26.09
CA LYS A 902 6.08 -13.65 26.67
C LYS A 902 4.88 -14.51 27.06
N GLY A 903 4.84 -15.80 26.69
CA GLY A 903 3.86 -16.79 27.17
C GLY A 903 2.38 -16.36 27.11
N ASN A 904 1.98 -15.54 26.14
CA ASN A 904 0.71 -14.82 26.19
C ASN A 904 -0.43 -15.62 25.49
N PRO A 905 -1.48 -16.05 26.22
CA PRO A 905 -2.59 -16.82 25.64
C PRO A 905 -3.35 -16.09 24.51
N GLN A 906 -3.43 -14.77 24.54
CA GLN A 906 -4.08 -13.99 23.47
C GLN A 906 -3.27 -14.04 22.16
N ILE A 907 -1.94 -14.18 22.23
CA ILE A 907 -1.12 -14.42 21.04
C ILE A 907 -1.42 -15.83 20.51
N CYS A 908 -1.48 -16.82 21.38
CA CYS A 908 -1.80 -18.20 21.00
C CYS A 908 -3.20 -18.32 20.37
N ALA A 909 -4.23 -17.67 20.93
CA ALA A 909 -5.58 -17.64 20.37
C ALA A 909 -5.62 -16.94 18.99
N ASN A 910 -4.88 -15.83 18.83
CA ASN A 910 -4.73 -15.14 17.55
C ASN A 910 -3.93 -15.94 16.49
N ILE A 911 -3.12 -16.92 16.93
CA ILE A 911 -2.47 -17.90 16.04
C ILE A 911 -3.45 -19.03 15.69
N CYS A 912 -4.24 -19.51 16.67
CA CYS A 912 -5.27 -20.54 16.45
C CYS A 912 -6.30 -20.11 15.40
N LEU A 913 -6.74 -18.84 15.40
CA LEU A 913 -7.56 -18.25 14.33
C LEU A 913 -6.99 -18.51 12.94
N LYS A 914 -5.67 -18.37 12.77
CA LYS A 914 -4.98 -18.49 11.48
C LYS A 914 -4.71 -19.93 11.08
N MET A 915 -4.36 -20.77 12.07
CA MET A 915 -4.18 -22.20 11.85
C MET A 915 -5.50 -22.85 11.43
N ASN A 916 -6.62 -22.52 12.09
CA ASN A 916 -7.92 -23.10 11.78
C ASN A 916 -8.35 -22.82 10.32
N MET A 917 -8.25 -21.58 9.83
CA MET A 917 -8.58 -21.25 8.43
C MET A 917 -7.62 -21.85 7.41
N LYS A 918 -6.35 -22.07 7.76
CA LYS A 918 -5.37 -22.77 6.91
C LYS A 918 -5.64 -24.27 6.79
N LEU A 919 -6.27 -24.84 7.82
CA LEU A 919 -6.67 -26.24 7.92
C LEU A 919 -8.15 -26.43 7.52
N SER A 920 -8.67 -25.55 6.66
CA SER A 920 -10.05 -25.57 6.13
C SER A 920 -11.17 -25.57 7.17
N GLY A 921 -10.89 -25.11 8.39
CA GLY A 921 -11.88 -24.81 9.42
C GLY A 921 -12.68 -23.54 9.15
N LYS A 922 -13.52 -23.15 10.12
CA LYS A 922 -14.33 -21.92 10.11
C LYS A 922 -14.34 -21.33 11.52
N ASN A 923 -13.85 -20.10 11.70
CA ASN A 923 -13.72 -19.49 13.02
C ASN A 923 -15.08 -19.06 13.60
N SER A 924 -15.86 -18.32 12.81
CA SER A 924 -17.13 -17.70 13.19
C SER A 924 -17.98 -17.47 11.93
N VAL A 925 -19.29 -17.31 12.11
CA VAL A 925 -20.19 -16.77 11.09
C VAL A 925 -20.90 -15.53 11.62
N LEU A 926 -21.63 -14.82 10.77
CA LEU A 926 -22.58 -13.80 11.21
C LEU A 926 -23.95 -14.45 11.42
N ARG A 927 -24.76 -13.88 12.32
CA ARG A 927 -26.08 -14.40 12.63
C ARG A 927 -27.16 -13.80 11.73
N GLU A 928 -27.04 -12.53 11.39
CA GLU A 928 -27.95 -11.83 10.52
C GLU A 928 -27.76 -12.25 9.05
N PRO A 929 -28.83 -12.36 8.26
CA PRO A 929 -28.73 -12.65 6.84
C PRO A 929 -27.97 -11.55 6.10
N LEU A 930 -27.04 -11.94 5.25
CA LEU A 930 -26.30 -11.03 4.38
C LEU A 930 -27.12 -10.73 3.10
N PRO A 931 -27.28 -9.44 2.71
CA PRO A 931 -27.98 -9.07 1.48
C PRO A 931 -27.42 -9.79 0.25
N LEU A 932 -28.32 -10.22 -0.65
CA LEU A 932 -28.11 -11.22 -1.72
C LEU A 932 -27.67 -12.61 -1.21
N ILE A 933 -26.55 -12.68 -0.49
CA ILE A 933 -25.82 -13.91 -0.14
C ILE A 933 -26.69 -14.92 0.57
N SER A 934 -27.48 -14.52 1.56
CA SER A 934 -28.32 -15.45 2.33
C SER A 934 -29.65 -15.83 1.64
N THR A 935 -29.84 -15.49 0.36
CA THR A 935 -31.11 -15.77 -0.35
C THR A 935 -30.96 -16.73 -1.53
N LEU A 936 -29.85 -16.66 -2.27
CA LEU A 936 -29.50 -17.57 -3.37
C LEU A 936 -27.97 -17.76 -3.40
N PRO A 937 -27.45 -18.86 -3.98
CA PRO A 937 -26.01 -19.08 -4.14
C PRO A 937 -25.31 -17.86 -4.77
N THR A 938 -24.51 -17.15 -3.97
CA THR A 938 -23.86 -15.89 -4.38
C THR A 938 -22.36 -16.01 -4.17
N ILE A 939 -21.56 -15.72 -5.19
CA ILE A 939 -20.10 -15.72 -5.10
C ILE A 939 -19.59 -14.30 -4.86
N VAL A 940 -18.91 -14.09 -3.73
CA VAL A 940 -18.30 -12.81 -3.34
C VAL A 940 -16.83 -12.84 -3.66
N ILE A 941 -16.40 -11.94 -4.54
CA ILE A 941 -15.07 -11.90 -5.14
C ILE A 941 -14.32 -10.66 -4.67
N GLY A 942 -13.02 -10.81 -4.41
CA GLY A 942 -12.09 -9.71 -4.13
C GLY A 942 -10.92 -9.75 -5.11
N ALA A 943 -10.51 -8.59 -5.63
CA ALA A 943 -9.45 -8.49 -6.61
C ALA A 943 -8.50 -7.29 -6.33
N ASP A 944 -7.19 -7.53 -6.41
CA ASP A 944 -6.12 -6.52 -6.23
C ASP A 944 -4.96 -6.77 -7.21
N VAL A 945 -4.29 -5.69 -7.62
CA VAL A 945 -3.10 -5.67 -8.48
C VAL A 945 -1.99 -4.87 -7.78
N GLU A 946 -1.05 -5.57 -7.16
CA GLU A 946 0.09 -4.93 -6.51
C GLU A 946 1.19 -4.61 -7.53
N HIS A 947 1.42 -3.33 -7.79
CA HIS A 947 2.57 -2.83 -8.56
C HIS A 947 3.87 -2.80 -7.74
N PRO A 948 5.06 -2.95 -8.35
CA PRO A 948 6.34 -2.81 -7.64
C PRO A 948 6.56 -1.37 -7.16
N ARG A 949 7.28 -1.19 -6.03
CA ARG A 949 7.54 0.16 -5.50
C ARG A 949 8.41 0.98 -6.46
N SER A 950 8.15 2.28 -6.52
CA SER A 950 8.88 3.23 -7.38
C SER A 950 10.40 3.11 -7.19
N GLY A 951 11.11 2.74 -8.25
CA GLY A 951 12.57 2.52 -8.24
C GLY A 951 13.02 1.07 -8.19
N MET A 952 12.12 0.09 -8.02
CA MET A 952 12.45 -1.36 -7.99
C MET A 952 12.65 -2.00 -9.39
N GLY A 953 12.68 -1.20 -10.47
CA GLY A 953 12.98 -1.67 -11.82
C GLY A 953 11.80 -2.31 -12.56
N SER A 954 12.12 -3.17 -13.54
CA SER A 954 11.21 -3.83 -14.48
C SER A 954 10.45 -5.05 -13.89
N ARG A 955 10.20 -5.05 -12.57
CA ARG A 955 9.48 -6.16 -11.91
C ARG A 955 8.03 -6.26 -12.40
N PRO A 956 7.47 -7.49 -12.51
CA PRO A 956 6.07 -7.67 -12.85
C PRO A 956 5.14 -7.06 -11.79
N SER A 957 3.90 -6.78 -12.16
CA SER A 957 2.81 -6.58 -11.20
C SER A 957 2.28 -7.96 -10.78
N ILE A 958 1.76 -8.07 -9.57
CA ILE A 958 1.12 -9.31 -9.09
C ILE A 958 -0.38 -9.06 -9.03
N ALA A 959 -1.14 -9.79 -9.84
CA ALA A 959 -2.59 -9.83 -9.74
C ALA A 959 -3.02 -10.93 -8.75
N SER A 960 -4.15 -10.69 -8.09
CA SER A 960 -4.75 -11.62 -7.15
C SER A 960 -6.27 -11.56 -7.24
N VAL A 961 -6.90 -12.72 -7.18
CA VAL A 961 -8.36 -12.87 -7.12
C VAL A 961 -8.67 -13.89 -6.04
N VAL A 962 -9.62 -13.58 -5.16
CA VAL A 962 -10.14 -14.48 -4.13
C VAL A 962 -11.65 -14.54 -4.23
N ALA A 963 -12.25 -15.69 -3.92
CA ALA A 963 -13.70 -15.84 -3.94
C ALA A 963 -14.19 -16.64 -2.74
N SER A 964 -15.39 -16.31 -2.23
CA SER A 964 -16.04 -16.98 -1.11
C SER A 964 -16.39 -18.43 -1.45
N MET A 965 -16.17 -19.35 -0.51
CA MET A 965 -16.38 -20.79 -0.67
C MET A 965 -17.46 -21.35 0.27
N ASP A 966 -18.25 -20.49 0.91
CA ASP A 966 -19.42 -20.87 1.71
C ASP A 966 -20.50 -19.77 1.75
N ALA A 967 -21.73 -20.15 2.07
CA ALA A 967 -22.92 -19.28 2.17
C ALA A 967 -22.84 -18.17 3.25
N TYR A 968 -21.74 -18.12 4.00
CA TYR A 968 -21.53 -17.25 5.16
C TYR A 968 -20.42 -16.22 4.90
N SER A 969 -19.80 -16.25 3.71
CA SER A 969 -18.63 -15.44 3.34
C SER A 969 -17.48 -15.56 4.37
N GLY A 970 -17.34 -16.74 4.99
CA GLY A 970 -16.39 -17.06 6.05
C GLY A 970 -15.17 -17.86 5.58
N LYS A 971 -15.25 -18.54 4.44
CA LYS A 971 -14.14 -19.22 3.75
C LYS A 971 -13.88 -18.61 2.37
N TYR A 972 -12.63 -18.58 1.92
CA TYR A 972 -12.26 -18.12 0.57
C TYR A 972 -11.09 -18.93 -0.03
N SER A 973 -11.17 -19.28 -1.32
CA SER A 973 -10.02 -19.73 -2.11
C SER A 973 -9.35 -18.54 -2.80
N GLY A 974 -8.11 -18.71 -3.27
CA GLY A 974 -7.36 -17.66 -3.97
C GLY A 974 -6.57 -18.16 -5.17
N ARG A 975 -6.46 -17.30 -6.19
CA ARG A 975 -5.59 -17.47 -7.36
C ARG A 975 -4.71 -16.22 -7.49
N VAL A 976 -3.47 -16.39 -7.95
CA VAL A 976 -2.45 -15.34 -8.04
C VAL A 976 -1.61 -15.51 -9.31
N ALA A 977 -1.28 -14.39 -9.96
CA ALA A 977 -0.52 -14.40 -11.22
C ALA A 977 0.48 -13.24 -11.28
N ALA A 978 1.66 -13.48 -11.88
CA ALA A 978 2.55 -12.41 -12.30
C ALA A 978 2.17 -11.93 -13.70
N GLN A 979 2.11 -10.60 -13.88
CA GLN A 979 1.71 -9.97 -15.13
C GLN A 979 2.57 -8.74 -15.45
N LYS A 980 2.41 -8.19 -16.66
CA LYS A 980 3.08 -6.94 -17.07
C LYS A 980 2.65 -5.76 -16.18
N ALA A 981 3.31 -4.62 -16.31
CA ALA A 981 2.94 -3.41 -15.58
C ALA A 981 1.66 -2.77 -16.17
N ALA A 982 0.53 -3.39 -15.85
CA ALA A 982 -0.82 -3.08 -16.30
C ALA A 982 -1.78 -3.03 -15.09
N ASN A 983 -2.90 -2.31 -15.21
CA ASN A 983 -3.82 -2.03 -14.09
C ASN A 983 -4.95 -3.05 -13.98
N ASP A 984 -5.40 -3.52 -15.14
CA ASP A 984 -6.27 -4.66 -15.45
C ASP A 984 -5.64 -6.00 -15.01
N ILE A 985 -6.46 -7.03 -14.82
CA ILE A 985 -6.00 -8.38 -14.46
C ILE A 985 -5.93 -9.27 -15.73
N GLN A 986 -4.72 -9.54 -16.20
CA GLN A 986 -4.49 -10.11 -17.53
C GLN A 986 -4.89 -11.59 -17.66
N GLN A 987 -4.96 -12.33 -16.55
CA GLN A 987 -5.38 -13.74 -16.51
C GLN A 987 -6.76 -13.93 -15.85
N LEU A 988 -7.54 -12.84 -15.71
CA LEU A 988 -8.81 -12.85 -14.97
C LEU A 988 -9.78 -13.97 -15.39
N PRO A 989 -9.98 -14.27 -16.70
CA PRO A 989 -10.94 -15.30 -17.10
C PRO A 989 -10.64 -16.70 -16.54
N HIS A 990 -9.36 -17.07 -16.53
CA HIS A 990 -8.89 -18.37 -16.01
C HIS A 990 -8.92 -18.40 -14.48
N MET A 991 -8.42 -17.33 -13.84
CA MET A 991 -8.41 -17.19 -12.37
C MET A 991 -9.83 -17.26 -11.80
N LEU A 992 -10.81 -16.68 -12.49
CA LEU A 992 -12.23 -16.79 -12.12
C LEU A 992 -12.78 -18.20 -12.40
N ARG A 993 -12.53 -18.81 -13.57
CA ARG A 993 -13.05 -20.16 -13.89
C ARG A 993 -12.69 -21.17 -12.79
N ASP A 994 -11.43 -21.19 -12.36
CA ASP A 994 -10.97 -22.08 -11.28
C ASP A 994 -11.69 -21.84 -9.94
N LEU A 995 -12.05 -20.58 -9.65
CA LEU A 995 -12.77 -20.21 -8.43
C LEU A 995 -14.28 -20.52 -8.51
N PHE A 996 -14.89 -20.42 -9.69
CA PHE A 996 -16.29 -20.83 -9.90
C PHE A 996 -16.45 -22.37 -9.83
N LEU A 997 -15.47 -23.12 -10.36
CA LEU A 997 -15.41 -24.58 -10.19
C LEU A 997 -15.18 -24.97 -8.71
N ALA A 998 -14.26 -24.28 -8.00
CA ALA A 998 -14.05 -24.52 -6.56
C ALA A 998 -15.29 -24.17 -5.71
N PHE A 999 -16.02 -23.11 -6.06
CA PHE A 999 -17.32 -22.78 -5.44
C PHE A 999 -18.32 -23.92 -5.66
N TYR A 1000 -18.47 -24.39 -6.90
CA TYR A 1000 -19.39 -25.48 -7.24
C TYR A 1000 -19.05 -26.76 -6.48
N GLN A 1001 -17.77 -27.14 -6.40
CA GLN A 1001 -17.30 -28.28 -5.62
C GLN A 1001 -17.53 -28.10 -4.10
N SER A 1002 -17.52 -26.87 -3.58
CA SER A 1002 -17.69 -26.58 -2.15
C SER A 1002 -19.15 -26.50 -1.69
N ILE A 1003 -20.07 -26.10 -2.58
CA ILE A 1003 -21.47 -25.78 -2.28
C ILE A 1003 -22.46 -26.71 -3.01
N ASN A 1004 -21.98 -27.49 -3.99
CA ASN A 1004 -22.76 -28.36 -4.88
C ASN A 1004 -23.87 -27.64 -5.68
N ARG A 1005 -23.69 -26.33 -5.91
CA ARG A 1005 -24.57 -25.46 -6.71
C ARG A 1005 -23.75 -24.43 -7.48
N GLN A 1006 -24.26 -24.02 -8.63
CA GLN A 1006 -23.69 -22.92 -9.43
C GLN A 1006 -23.97 -21.58 -8.71
N PRO A 1007 -23.07 -20.57 -8.78
CA PRO A 1007 -23.42 -19.21 -8.40
C PRO A 1007 -24.57 -18.69 -9.26
N GLN A 1008 -25.57 -18.08 -8.65
CA GLN A 1008 -26.69 -17.41 -9.33
C GLN A 1008 -26.53 -15.89 -9.31
N ARG A 1009 -25.59 -15.35 -8.52
CA ARG A 1009 -25.24 -13.93 -8.42
C ARG A 1009 -23.75 -13.75 -8.15
N VAL A 1010 -23.18 -12.64 -8.62
CA VAL A 1010 -21.76 -12.29 -8.42
C VAL A 1010 -21.64 -10.91 -7.78
N VAL A 1011 -20.84 -10.79 -6.71
CA VAL A 1011 -20.48 -9.50 -6.10
C VAL A 1011 -18.96 -9.33 -6.16
N TYR A 1012 -18.47 -8.37 -6.92
CA TYR A 1012 -17.06 -8.20 -7.27
C TYR A 1012 -16.47 -6.92 -6.66
N TYR A 1013 -15.58 -7.07 -5.66
CA TYR A 1013 -14.92 -5.96 -4.98
C TYR A 1013 -13.48 -5.76 -5.47
N ARG A 1014 -13.17 -4.58 -6.03
CA ARG A 1014 -11.90 -4.29 -6.71
C ARG A 1014 -11.07 -3.19 -6.02
N ASP A 1015 -9.90 -3.52 -5.46
CA ASP A 1015 -9.01 -2.55 -4.80
C ASP A 1015 -8.18 -1.72 -5.80
N GLY A 1016 -7.75 -0.54 -5.37
CA GLY A 1016 -6.63 0.20 -5.96
C GLY A 1016 -6.92 0.99 -7.24
N VAL A 1017 -8.11 0.86 -7.82
CA VAL A 1017 -8.45 1.53 -9.09
C VAL A 1017 -8.65 3.03 -8.88
N SER A 1018 -7.87 3.84 -9.61
CA SER A 1018 -8.02 5.30 -9.62
C SER A 1018 -9.25 5.75 -10.41
N GLU A 1019 -9.90 6.81 -9.96
CA GLU A 1019 -11.11 7.40 -10.58
C GLU A 1019 -11.03 7.58 -12.11
N GLY A 1020 -9.91 8.12 -12.62
CA GLY A 1020 -9.67 8.30 -14.07
C GLY A 1020 -9.35 7.02 -14.85
N ARG A 1021 -9.68 5.84 -14.29
CA ARG A 1021 -9.58 4.50 -14.91
C ARG A 1021 -10.81 3.64 -14.65
N PHE A 1022 -11.88 4.20 -14.04
CA PHE A 1022 -13.10 3.44 -13.75
C PHE A 1022 -13.74 2.83 -15.00
N TYR A 1023 -13.82 3.59 -16.11
CA TYR A 1023 -14.34 3.08 -17.38
C TYR A 1023 -13.48 1.94 -17.94
N ASP A 1024 -12.19 2.18 -18.16
CA ASP A 1024 -11.24 1.19 -18.72
C ASP A 1024 -11.26 -0.15 -17.96
N ILE A 1025 -11.29 -0.09 -16.62
CA ILE A 1025 -11.30 -1.27 -15.75
C ILE A 1025 -12.67 -1.94 -15.73
N LEU A 1026 -13.77 -1.17 -15.76
CA LEU A 1026 -15.11 -1.77 -15.87
C LEU A 1026 -15.25 -2.56 -17.18
N GLN A 1027 -14.90 -1.98 -18.33
CA GLN A 1027 -15.04 -2.68 -19.61
C GLN A 1027 -14.16 -3.94 -19.68
N SER A 1028 -12.89 -3.83 -19.28
CA SER A 1028 -11.94 -4.95 -19.36
C SER A 1028 -12.23 -6.07 -18.36
N GLU A 1029 -12.58 -5.77 -17.11
CA GLU A 1029 -12.84 -6.79 -16.10
C GLU A 1029 -14.26 -7.37 -16.21
N MET A 1030 -15.26 -6.62 -16.68
CA MET A 1030 -16.60 -7.16 -16.99
C MET A 1030 -16.59 -8.06 -18.22
N ARG A 1031 -15.86 -7.70 -19.30
CA ARG A 1031 -15.64 -8.59 -20.44
C ARG A 1031 -14.98 -9.90 -20.02
N ALA A 1032 -13.99 -9.83 -19.12
CA ALA A 1032 -13.35 -11.01 -18.57
C ALA A 1032 -14.30 -11.87 -17.71
N LEU A 1033 -15.19 -11.27 -16.91
CA LEU A 1033 -16.26 -11.96 -16.18
C LEU A 1033 -17.22 -12.68 -17.14
N ARG A 1034 -17.77 -11.98 -18.15
CA ARG A 1034 -18.66 -12.58 -19.17
C ARG A 1034 -17.95 -13.71 -19.94
N LYS A 1035 -16.67 -13.55 -20.27
CA LYS A 1035 -15.86 -14.61 -20.89
C LYS A 1035 -15.72 -15.83 -19.98
N THR A 1036 -15.47 -15.66 -18.67
CA THR A 1036 -15.51 -16.79 -17.72
C THR A 1036 -16.85 -17.49 -17.72
N PHE A 1037 -17.96 -16.75 -17.78
CA PHE A 1037 -19.29 -17.35 -17.69
C PHE A 1037 -19.56 -18.26 -18.90
N LYS A 1038 -19.31 -17.78 -20.14
CA LYS A 1038 -19.36 -18.63 -21.35
C LYS A 1038 -18.33 -19.78 -21.31
N MET A 1039 -17.13 -19.59 -20.74
CA MET A 1039 -16.14 -20.66 -20.54
C MET A 1039 -16.55 -21.77 -19.54
N LEU A 1040 -17.65 -21.57 -18.80
CA LEU A 1040 -18.25 -22.57 -17.88
C LEU A 1040 -19.46 -23.26 -18.53
N SER A 1041 -20.34 -22.50 -19.19
CA SER A 1041 -21.51 -22.99 -19.93
C SER A 1041 -22.05 -21.87 -20.82
N ASP A 1042 -22.52 -22.20 -22.03
CA ASP A 1042 -22.89 -21.20 -23.05
C ASP A 1042 -24.04 -20.28 -22.60
N ASP A 1043 -25.13 -20.86 -22.08
CA ASP A 1043 -26.30 -20.12 -21.55
C ASP A 1043 -26.08 -19.47 -20.16
N TYR A 1044 -24.92 -19.66 -19.52
CA TYR A 1044 -24.71 -19.21 -18.15
C TYR A 1044 -24.25 -17.75 -18.11
N ASN A 1045 -25.09 -16.87 -17.56
CA ASN A 1045 -24.82 -15.43 -17.49
C ASN A 1045 -25.42 -14.76 -16.23
N PRO A 1046 -24.85 -14.95 -15.03
CA PRO A 1046 -25.39 -14.41 -13.78
C PRO A 1046 -25.26 -12.87 -13.67
N PRO A 1047 -26.18 -12.21 -12.93
CA PRO A 1047 -26.09 -10.78 -12.63
C PRO A 1047 -24.91 -10.43 -11.71
N VAL A 1048 -24.23 -9.33 -12.03
CA VAL A 1048 -23.01 -8.85 -11.39
C VAL A 1048 -23.20 -7.50 -10.71
N THR A 1049 -22.73 -7.37 -9.48
CA THR A 1049 -22.52 -6.09 -8.79
C THR A 1049 -21.02 -5.79 -8.70
N PHE A 1050 -20.55 -4.76 -9.41
CA PHE A 1050 -19.14 -4.37 -9.49
C PHE A 1050 -18.87 -3.15 -8.59
N VAL A 1051 -18.05 -3.32 -7.56
CA VAL A 1051 -17.75 -2.27 -6.56
C VAL A 1051 -16.25 -2.01 -6.49
N VAL A 1052 -15.82 -0.81 -6.89
CA VAL A 1052 -14.46 -0.35 -6.64
C VAL A 1052 -14.31 0.06 -5.17
N VAL A 1053 -13.19 -0.34 -4.58
CA VAL A 1053 -12.83 -0.12 -3.18
C VAL A 1053 -11.57 0.73 -3.11
N ASN A 1054 -11.63 1.86 -2.41
CA ASN A 1054 -10.53 2.83 -2.33
C ASN A 1054 -10.24 3.26 -0.89
N LYS A 1055 -9.13 2.77 -0.33
CA LYS A 1055 -8.68 3.10 1.04
C LYS A 1055 -7.70 4.28 1.10
N ARG A 1056 -7.08 4.66 -0.01
CA ARG A 1056 -5.95 5.63 -0.06
C ARG A 1056 -6.41 7.01 -0.51
N HIS A 1057 -7.19 7.69 0.33
CA HIS A 1057 -7.70 9.04 0.06
C HIS A 1057 -7.51 10.01 1.24
N HIS A 1058 -7.82 11.28 1.00
CA HIS A 1058 -7.60 12.39 1.94
C HIS A 1058 -8.85 12.77 2.76
N MET A 1059 -10.01 12.15 2.51
CA MET A 1059 -11.24 12.43 3.24
C MET A 1059 -11.17 11.95 4.70
N ARG A 1060 -11.57 12.82 5.64
CA ARG A 1060 -11.68 12.58 7.09
C ARG A 1060 -12.96 13.21 7.62
N ALA A 1061 -13.59 12.56 8.58
CA ALA A 1061 -14.69 13.10 9.39
C ALA A 1061 -14.31 13.14 10.87
N PHE A 1062 -14.97 14.05 11.61
CA PHE A 1062 -14.76 14.36 13.02
C PHE A 1062 -16.14 14.56 13.70
N PRO A 1063 -16.41 13.89 14.84
CA PRO A 1063 -17.67 14.07 15.57
C PRO A 1063 -17.97 15.55 15.91
N VAL A 1064 -19.22 15.97 15.71
CA VAL A 1064 -19.69 17.27 16.23
C VAL A 1064 -19.85 17.18 17.75
N ASP A 1065 -20.52 16.12 18.22
CA ASP A 1065 -20.75 15.82 19.63
C ASP A 1065 -19.77 14.74 20.14
N PRO A 1066 -19.04 14.95 21.26
CA PRO A 1066 -18.18 13.93 21.87
C PRO A 1066 -18.89 12.63 22.27
N ARG A 1067 -20.21 12.63 22.46
CA ARG A 1067 -21.02 11.44 22.78
C ARG A 1067 -21.08 10.45 21.61
N ASP A 1068 -21.00 10.94 20.38
CA ASP A 1068 -21.03 10.16 19.14
C ASP A 1068 -19.62 9.70 18.70
N ALA A 1069 -18.63 9.85 19.59
CA ALA A 1069 -17.25 9.46 19.38
C ALA A 1069 -16.85 8.13 20.06
N ASP A 1070 -15.80 7.50 19.53
CA ASP A 1070 -15.12 6.40 20.18
C ASP A 1070 -14.27 6.88 21.39
N ARG A 1071 -13.66 5.95 22.14
CA ARG A 1071 -12.89 6.29 23.37
C ARG A 1071 -11.64 7.14 23.12
N LYS A 1072 -11.31 7.47 21.87
CA LYS A 1072 -10.16 8.27 21.42
C LYS A 1072 -10.60 9.48 20.59
N GLY A 1073 -11.89 9.84 20.63
CA GLY A 1073 -12.45 10.94 19.82
C GLY A 1073 -12.61 10.61 18.33
N ASN A 1074 -12.45 9.34 17.92
CA ASN A 1074 -12.62 8.95 16.53
C ASN A 1074 -14.10 8.73 16.19
N VAL A 1075 -14.42 8.78 14.90
CA VAL A 1075 -15.73 8.35 14.36
C VAL A 1075 -15.96 6.87 14.71
N VAL A 1076 -17.20 6.54 15.11
CA VAL A 1076 -17.57 5.17 15.50
C VAL A 1076 -17.70 4.24 14.27
N PRO A 1077 -17.43 2.92 14.43
CA PRO A 1077 -17.64 1.95 13.36
C PRO A 1077 -19.09 1.91 12.90
N GLY A 1078 -19.32 1.59 11.63
CA GLY A 1078 -20.64 1.60 11.01
C GLY A 1078 -21.08 2.97 10.50
N THR A 1079 -20.31 4.03 10.75
CA THR A 1079 -20.61 5.37 10.22
C THR A 1079 -20.46 5.40 8.69
N VAL A 1080 -21.57 5.62 7.98
CA VAL A 1080 -21.66 5.82 6.53
C VAL A 1080 -21.88 7.29 6.22
N LEU A 1081 -21.16 7.79 5.21
CA LEU A 1081 -21.32 9.11 4.60
C LEU A 1081 -21.61 8.92 3.12
N ASP A 1082 -22.89 8.98 2.76
CA ASP A 1082 -23.39 8.89 1.39
C ASP A 1082 -24.10 10.16 0.91
N ARG A 1083 -23.88 11.29 1.59
CA ARG A 1083 -24.42 12.63 1.29
C ARG A 1083 -23.35 13.71 1.38
N THR A 1084 -23.62 14.89 0.84
CA THR A 1084 -22.84 16.15 0.94
C THR A 1084 -21.43 16.16 0.34
N VAL A 1085 -20.64 15.10 0.54
CA VAL A 1085 -19.22 14.96 0.12
C VAL A 1085 -18.99 13.94 -0.99
N VAL A 1086 -20.02 13.13 -1.29
CA VAL A 1086 -20.03 12.14 -2.38
C VAL A 1086 -20.33 12.79 -3.72
N ASN A 1087 -20.11 12.09 -4.82
CA ASN A 1087 -20.40 12.59 -6.15
C ASN A 1087 -21.93 12.67 -6.40
N PRO A 1088 -22.45 13.71 -7.08
CA PRO A 1088 -23.89 13.85 -7.37
C PRO A 1088 -24.52 12.61 -8.02
N HIS A 1089 -23.87 12.05 -9.04
CA HIS A 1089 -24.50 11.09 -9.95
C HIS A 1089 -24.04 9.64 -9.77
N ARG A 1090 -22.76 9.43 -9.46
CA ARG A 1090 -22.19 8.09 -9.25
C ARG A 1090 -22.68 7.48 -7.94
N PHE A 1091 -22.81 6.15 -7.89
CA PHE A 1091 -23.22 5.41 -6.70
C PHE A 1091 -22.03 5.19 -5.75
N ASP A 1092 -21.60 6.26 -5.07
CA ASP A 1092 -20.47 6.21 -4.13
C ASP A 1092 -20.83 6.56 -2.67
N PHE A 1093 -20.09 5.99 -1.72
CA PHE A 1093 -20.21 6.24 -0.28
C PHE A 1093 -18.89 6.02 0.46
N PHE A 1094 -18.73 6.65 1.63
CA PHE A 1094 -17.63 6.39 2.55
C PHE A 1094 -18.14 5.61 3.76
N LEU A 1095 -17.40 4.58 4.20
CA LEU A 1095 -17.76 3.74 5.35
C LEU A 1095 -16.59 3.62 6.34
N TYR A 1096 -16.84 3.97 7.60
CA TYR A 1096 -15.97 3.70 8.74
C TYR A 1096 -16.14 2.25 9.23
N GLY A 1097 -15.48 1.30 8.57
CA GLY A 1097 -15.57 -0.13 8.96
C GLY A 1097 -14.95 -0.50 10.31
N HIS A 1098 -14.17 0.38 10.96
CA HIS A 1098 -13.39 0.05 12.17
C HIS A 1098 -13.14 1.25 13.11
N SER A 1099 -12.81 0.96 14.36
CA SER A 1099 -12.36 1.95 15.36
C SER A 1099 -10.84 2.10 15.32
N GLY A 1100 -10.38 3.36 15.27
CA GLY A 1100 -8.97 3.73 15.17
C GLY A 1100 -8.15 3.29 16.36
N ILE A 1101 -7.17 2.40 16.13
CA ILE A 1101 -6.24 1.97 17.19
C ILE A 1101 -5.29 3.12 17.57
N GLN A 1102 -4.86 3.93 16.61
CA GLN A 1102 -4.00 5.09 16.81
C GLN A 1102 -4.29 6.14 15.73
N GLY A 1103 -4.08 7.41 16.04
CA GLY A 1103 -4.29 8.52 15.11
C GLY A 1103 -5.76 8.82 14.80
N THR A 1104 -5.98 9.42 13.63
CA THR A 1104 -7.31 9.74 13.09
C THR A 1104 -7.74 8.66 12.10
N SER A 1105 -8.96 8.16 12.25
CA SER A 1105 -9.50 7.05 11.46
C SER A 1105 -9.78 7.48 10.02
N VAL A 1106 -9.44 6.59 9.09
CA VAL A 1106 -9.70 6.74 7.66
C VAL A 1106 -10.87 5.82 7.29
N PRO A 1107 -11.97 6.32 6.71
CA PRO A 1107 -13.00 5.48 6.14
C PRO A 1107 -12.50 4.87 4.82
N CYS A 1108 -13.11 3.80 4.37
CA CYS A 1108 -12.90 3.37 2.99
C CYS A 1108 -13.97 3.99 2.09
N HIS A 1109 -13.56 4.46 0.91
CA HIS A 1109 -14.46 4.91 -0.15
C HIS A 1109 -14.86 3.70 -0.99
N TYR A 1110 -16.15 3.59 -1.32
CA TYR A 1110 -16.71 2.56 -2.17
C TYR A 1110 -17.45 3.25 -3.31
N THR A 1111 -17.31 2.74 -4.53
CA THR A 1111 -18.06 3.20 -5.69
C THR A 1111 -18.58 1.99 -6.43
N VAL A 1112 -19.89 1.81 -6.44
CA VAL A 1112 -20.54 0.84 -7.33
C VAL A 1112 -20.40 1.40 -8.74
N LEU A 1113 -19.75 0.66 -9.62
CA LEU A 1113 -19.60 1.03 -11.02
C LEU A 1113 -20.70 0.41 -11.88
N HIS A 1114 -21.18 -0.78 -11.53
CA HIS A 1114 -22.23 -1.47 -12.28
C HIS A 1114 -22.99 -2.39 -11.33
N ASP A 1115 -24.30 -2.56 -11.54
CA ASP A 1115 -25.12 -3.43 -10.71
C ASP A 1115 -26.34 -3.97 -11.46
N GLU A 1116 -26.34 -5.28 -11.68
CA GLU A 1116 -27.46 -6.04 -12.26
C GLU A 1116 -28.26 -6.81 -11.20
N ASN A 1117 -27.86 -6.73 -9.92
CA ASN A 1117 -28.63 -7.28 -8.80
C ASN A 1117 -29.58 -6.24 -8.18
N GLU A 1118 -29.66 -5.04 -8.77
CA GLU A 1118 -30.54 -3.93 -8.40
C GLU A 1118 -30.53 -3.56 -6.90
N MET A 1119 -29.34 -3.61 -6.28
CA MET A 1119 -29.19 -3.43 -4.83
C MET A 1119 -29.52 -2.01 -4.40
N SER A 1120 -30.34 -1.87 -3.35
CA SER A 1120 -30.56 -0.56 -2.73
C SER A 1120 -29.29 -0.05 -2.03
N ALA A 1121 -29.24 1.27 -1.82
CA ALA A 1121 -28.12 1.92 -1.12
C ALA A 1121 -27.86 1.31 0.27
N ASP A 1122 -28.92 0.99 1.03
CA ASP A 1122 -28.77 0.37 2.35
C ASP A 1122 -28.28 -1.08 2.27
N GLU A 1123 -28.68 -1.86 1.26
CA GLU A 1123 -28.21 -3.24 1.08
C GLU A 1123 -26.72 -3.30 0.74
N VAL A 1124 -26.23 -2.48 -0.19
CA VAL A 1124 -24.79 -2.42 -0.53
C VAL A 1124 -23.99 -1.98 0.69
N GLN A 1125 -24.48 -0.98 1.43
CA GLN A 1125 -23.80 -0.45 2.61
C GLN A 1125 -23.79 -1.46 3.77
N ARG A 1126 -24.93 -2.11 4.07
CA ARG A 1126 -25.04 -3.19 5.07
C ARG A 1126 -24.12 -4.34 4.70
N LEU A 1127 -24.21 -4.87 3.47
CA LEU A 1127 -23.38 -5.97 2.99
C LEU A 1127 -21.89 -5.66 3.14
N THR A 1128 -21.46 -4.51 2.64
CA THR A 1128 -20.06 -4.05 2.71
C THR A 1128 -19.58 -3.93 4.16
N TYR A 1129 -20.43 -3.44 5.07
CA TYR A 1129 -20.09 -3.29 6.49
C TYR A 1129 -20.05 -4.64 7.22
N HIS A 1130 -21.06 -5.49 7.02
CA HIS A 1130 -21.15 -6.80 7.67
C HIS A 1130 -20.05 -7.75 7.20
N LEU A 1131 -19.68 -7.75 5.91
CA LEU A 1131 -18.49 -8.43 5.41
C LEU A 1131 -17.21 -8.01 6.14
N GLY A 1132 -17.14 -6.79 6.68
CA GLY A 1132 -16.03 -6.32 7.52
C GLY A 1132 -15.83 -7.12 8.83
N TYR A 1133 -16.81 -7.94 9.23
CA TYR A 1133 -16.75 -8.80 10.42
C TYR A 1133 -16.30 -10.24 10.11
N THR A 1134 -16.28 -10.67 8.84
CA THR A 1134 -15.86 -12.04 8.44
C THR A 1134 -14.34 -12.20 8.31
N PHE A 1135 -13.56 -11.17 8.65
CA PHE A 1135 -12.10 -11.18 8.53
C PHE A 1135 -11.43 -12.05 9.62
N ALA A 1136 -11.23 -13.32 9.30
CA ALA A 1136 -10.88 -14.39 10.22
C ALA A 1136 -9.49 -14.29 10.91
N ARG A 1137 -8.73 -13.19 10.72
CA ARG A 1137 -7.39 -12.97 11.31
C ARG A 1137 -7.42 -12.27 12.67
N CYS A 1138 -8.55 -11.71 13.10
CA CYS A 1138 -8.72 -11.05 14.39
C CYS A 1138 -10.20 -10.95 14.80
N THR A 1139 -10.48 -10.70 16.09
CA THR A 1139 -11.83 -10.42 16.61
C THR A 1139 -12.18 -8.94 16.54
N ARG A 1140 -12.07 -8.36 15.35
CA ARG A 1140 -12.33 -6.93 15.09
C ARG A 1140 -12.93 -6.75 13.70
N SER A 1141 -13.85 -5.82 13.58
CA SER A 1141 -14.25 -5.32 12.26
C SER A 1141 -13.08 -4.61 11.59
N VAL A 1142 -12.89 -4.86 10.30
CA VAL A 1142 -11.80 -4.27 9.51
C VAL A 1142 -12.21 -2.99 8.79
N SER A 1143 -11.21 -2.14 8.53
CA SER A 1143 -11.34 -0.85 7.83
C SER A 1143 -11.80 -0.93 6.37
N PHE A 1144 -12.00 -2.14 5.85
CA PHE A 1144 -11.85 -2.49 4.44
C PHE A 1144 -12.56 -3.82 4.20
N VAL A 1145 -13.35 -3.95 3.14
CA VAL A 1145 -14.19 -5.13 2.92
C VAL A 1145 -13.35 -6.41 2.78
N THR A 1146 -13.79 -7.49 3.43
CA THR A 1146 -12.99 -8.72 3.61
C THR A 1146 -12.48 -9.39 2.33
N PRO A 1147 -13.26 -9.53 1.23
CA PRO A 1147 -12.78 -10.09 -0.04
C PRO A 1147 -11.57 -9.32 -0.57
N ALA A 1148 -11.70 -7.99 -0.71
CA ALA A 1148 -10.60 -7.14 -1.18
C ALA A 1148 -9.39 -7.18 -0.22
N TYR A 1149 -9.60 -7.30 1.09
CA TYR A 1149 -8.49 -7.45 2.04
C TYR A 1149 -7.76 -8.79 1.87
N TYR A 1150 -8.49 -9.87 1.58
CA TYR A 1150 -7.88 -11.17 1.29
C TYR A 1150 -7.13 -11.17 -0.05
N ALA A 1151 -7.64 -10.49 -1.09
CA ALA A 1151 -6.91 -10.28 -2.34
C ALA A 1151 -5.57 -9.56 -2.10
N HIS A 1152 -5.59 -8.42 -1.40
CA HIS A 1152 -4.37 -7.67 -1.06
C HIS A 1152 -3.34 -8.50 -0.26
N LEU A 1153 -3.82 -9.41 0.62
CA LEU A 1153 -2.95 -10.35 1.33
C LEU A 1153 -2.42 -11.49 0.44
N ALA A 1154 -3.16 -11.89 -0.60
CA ALA A 1154 -2.73 -12.87 -1.59
C ALA A 1154 -1.69 -12.31 -2.55
N ALA A 1155 -1.88 -11.09 -3.08
CA ALA A 1155 -0.86 -10.38 -3.87
C ALA A 1155 0.43 -10.18 -3.06
N GLY A 1156 0.32 -9.62 -1.85
CA GLY A 1156 1.45 -9.42 -0.95
C GLY A 1156 2.11 -10.71 -0.44
N ARG A 1157 1.45 -11.88 -0.59
CA ARG A 1157 2.08 -13.20 -0.40
C ARG A 1157 2.82 -13.64 -1.67
N ALA A 1158 2.15 -13.59 -2.81
CA ALA A 1158 2.69 -14.04 -4.09
C ALA A 1158 3.89 -13.19 -4.56
N ARG A 1159 4.07 -11.98 -4.03
CA ARG A 1159 5.33 -11.22 -4.13
C ARG A 1159 6.57 -11.99 -3.70
N PHE A 1160 6.46 -12.97 -2.79
CA PHE A 1160 7.56 -13.84 -2.36
C PHE A 1160 7.78 -15.07 -3.27
N PHE A 1161 6.92 -15.30 -4.26
CA PHE A 1161 7.05 -16.41 -5.22
C PHE A 1161 7.89 -16.01 -6.45
N LEU A 1162 8.14 -14.71 -6.64
CA LEU A 1162 9.05 -14.19 -7.65
C LEU A 1162 10.50 -14.57 -7.32
N TYR A 1163 11.15 -15.27 -8.25
CA TYR A 1163 12.58 -15.52 -8.18
C TYR A 1163 13.35 -14.37 -8.85
N GLU A 1164 14.21 -13.72 -8.07
CA GLU A 1164 15.25 -12.85 -8.61
C GLU A 1164 16.47 -13.72 -8.88
N GLY A 1165 16.75 -14.03 -10.16
CA GLY A 1165 17.99 -14.70 -10.54
C GLY A 1165 19.20 -13.91 -10.04
N SER A 1166 20.18 -14.59 -9.42
CA SER A 1166 21.20 -13.89 -8.62
C SER A 1166 21.96 -12.86 -9.45
N SER A 1167 22.09 -11.64 -8.92
CA SER A 1167 22.63 -10.49 -9.63
C SER A 1167 24.16 -10.47 -9.73
N ASP A 1168 24.79 -11.65 -9.74
CA ASP A 1168 26.25 -11.84 -9.71
C ASP A 1168 26.84 -12.06 -11.11
N THR A 1169 26.00 -12.39 -12.10
CA THR A 1169 26.37 -12.49 -13.53
C THR A 1169 25.79 -11.36 -14.40
N ALA A 1170 25.06 -10.41 -13.81
CA ALA A 1170 24.43 -9.29 -14.50
C ALA A 1170 25.39 -8.12 -14.81
N SER A 1171 26.57 -8.44 -15.34
CA SER A 1171 27.57 -7.49 -15.83
C SER A 1171 28.20 -8.01 -17.14
N MET A 1172 28.53 -7.10 -18.06
CA MET A 1172 29.07 -7.39 -19.41
C MET A 1172 28.09 -8.00 -20.43
N SER A 1173 27.02 -7.28 -20.78
CA SER A 1173 26.50 -7.27 -22.15
C SER A 1173 25.78 -5.95 -22.47
N THR A 1174 25.82 -5.52 -23.73
CA THR A 1174 25.28 -4.24 -24.21
C THR A 1174 24.12 -4.44 -25.18
N ASN A 1175 23.05 -3.66 -24.99
CA ASN A 1175 21.99 -3.38 -25.97
C ASN A 1175 21.38 -4.59 -26.73
N VAL A 1176 20.65 -5.46 -26.03
CA VAL A 1176 19.61 -6.32 -26.63
C VAL A 1176 18.27 -6.08 -25.89
N SER A 1177 17.16 -6.47 -26.50
CA SER A 1177 15.78 -6.10 -26.14
C SER A 1177 15.30 -6.62 -24.77
N ILE A 1178 14.22 -5.99 -24.27
CA ILE A 1178 13.69 -6.21 -22.92
C ILE A 1178 12.96 -7.56 -22.83
N SER A 1179 13.66 -8.56 -22.28
CA SER A 1179 13.06 -9.72 -21.61
C SER A 1179 13.43 -9.67 -20.13
N SER A 1180 12.45 -9.77 -19.23
CA SER A 1180 12.67 -9.61 -17.79
C SER A 1180 12.93 -10.96 -17.12
N SER A 1181 14.13 -11.14 -16.56
CA SER A 1181 14.59 -12.38 -15.91
C SER A 1181 13.98 -12.61 -14.51
N PHE A 1182 12.66 -12.56 -14.41
CA PHE A 1182 11.90 -12.92 -13.21
C PHE A 1182 11.05 -14.15 -13.50
N ASP A 1183 11.38 -15.25 -12.83
CA ASP A 1183 10.53 -16.44 -12.79
C ASP A 1183 9.48 -16.29 -11.67
N PHE A 1184 8.29 -16.85 -11.84
CA PHE A 1184 7.19 -16.79 -10.87
C PHE A 1184 6.74 -18.20 -10.54
N ALA A 1185 7.12 -18.67 -9.34
CA ALA A 1185 6.71 -19.98 -8.88
C ALA A 1185 5.18 -20.02 -8.69
N GLY A 1186 4.52 -20.91 -9.43
CA GLY A 1186 3.08 -21.16 -9.26
C GLY A 1186 2.77 -21.65 -7.84
N LEU A 1187 1.56 -21.36 -7.36
CA LEU A 1187 1.07 -21.90 -6.09
C LEU A 1187 0.95 -23.43 -6.22
N HIS A 1188 1.41 -24.19 -5.23
CA HIS A 1188 1.33 -25.66 -5.31
C HIS A 1188 -0.13 -26.13 -5.29
N LYS A 1189 -0.44 -27.19 -6.05
CA LYS A 1189 -1.81 -27.74 -6.21
C LYS A 1189 -2.57 -27.92 -4.88
N ASN A 1190 -1.93 -28.50 -3.86
CA ASN A 1190 -2.53 -28.72 -2.53
C ASN A 1190 -2.90 -27.41 -1.79
N MET A 1191 -2.36 -26.27 -2.21
CA MET A 1191 -2.54 -24.96 -1.57
C MET A 1191 -3.61 -24.09 -2.24
N LEU A 1192 -4.13 -24.49 -3.41
CA LEU A 1192 -5.09 -23.72 -4.20
C LEU A 1192 -6.33 -23.32 -3.38
N ASP A 1193 -6.91 -24.27 -2.65
CA ASP A 1193 -8.15 -24.08 -1.89
C ASP A 1193 -7.91 -24.01 -0.37
N CYS A 1194 -6.67 -23.72 0.01
CA CYS A 1194 -6.29 -23.27 1.34
C CYS A 1194 -6.30 -21.74 1.41
N MET A 1195 -6.65 -21.16 2.58
CA MET A 1195 -6.45 -19.73 2.86
C MET A 1195 -4.96 -19.41 3.14
N PHE A 1196 -4.07 -19.74 2.20
CA PHE A 1196 -2.61 -19.73 2.39
C PHE A 1196 -2.08 -18.37 2.85
N TYR A 1197 -2.65 -17.28 2.34
CA TYR A 1197 -2.29 -15.86 2.57
C TYR A 1197 -2.51 -15.34 4.01
N VAL A 1198 -3.27 -16.07 4.85
CA VAL A 1198 -3.64 -15.74 6.25
C VAL A 1198 -2.46 -15.68 7.24
#